data_AF-A0A3E2N4C7-F1
#
_entry.id   AF-A0A3E2N4C7-F1
#
_cell.length_a   1.000
_cell.length_b   1.000
_cell.length_c   1.000
_cell.angle_alpha   90.00
_cell.angle_beta   90.00
_cell.angle_gamma   90.00
#
_symmetry.space_group_name_H-M   'P 1'
#
loop_
_entity.id
_entity.type
_entity.pdbx_description
1 polymer ?
#
loop_
_entity_poly.entity_id
_entity_poly.type
_entity_poly.pdbx_seq_one_letter_code
_entity_poly.pdbx_strand_id
1 'polypeptide(L)'
;MNYFNEEDSAYAVFGDRDREVIALLANRFIGENPQAPYQYRLDFTSGILCDTKGWYLFDFERRFPQAQIGDICYGAGDLYSHEQTPSRFEVRCQGPVVCYVNGEEVFRSLPGDESFKTSAYFSITLLAGLNHFVLFTEKTEIGFGFALRNAKPQWEPPHFLSPVPGRNGQAGFVYSEPVKWDSDRLKSILSGCYDGMTWFPCVKYDKAQSCCPITRIFGSSSEGTAVLKSGFFLDEAKTIHVTGRSNTKVRLFIDGNLSGEWQNGTWESGIMLQGGTHSLLVLCLKQAGEESGFDFRLEADGKAVSLSAGVKGYEGQWLYTGMFGDDIPPVSDLLSMEKVYPGKNGTCFWKTDLPDSFVRIFSEEELYGKWTYPCGVTLYGLLTASRYFNRADWQEYVLEYARMTAAAYDYSLYDKSIFGYPGVNTQLCWLSELDDCGSFGSFLLEAYKYRPSSEAERLADVIADFMRNRQRREKDMVFSRNNNTMWIDDMYMSIPFLCRYYKLSEDRAYLDDACRQAKLFKQYFFMTDKKLMSHIIDLTYGKMNRIPWSRGNGWVVLALSELLLILPKEHPDYDAVTSFFLEMTEGILQVQDETGMWHQILDDSTTYEEASSTSMFICAFSRGIRLGIVKKDLRIRCMASITRAWTGMKKTVINRKGDLYGVCRGSDCSYSRSYYRQLGWRFNDPHGIGIAVLAGVEKLMLDEFLQNPASC
;
A
#
# COMPACT_ATOMS: atom_id res chain seq x y z
N MET A 1 0.55 -9.61 -32.47
CA MET A 1 -0.35 -10.65 -31.93
C MET A 1 -1.48 -9.89 -31.25
N ASN A 2 -2.73 -10.05 -31.66
CA ASN A 2 -3.83 -9.26 -31.12
C ASN A 2 -4.27 -9.83 -29.77
N TYR A 3 -4.47 -8.97 -28.78
CA TYR A 3 -4.88 -9.39 -27.43
C TYR A 3 -6.34 -9.88 -27.38
N PHE A 4 -7.15 -9.45 -28.34
CA PHE A 4 -8.57 -9.78 -28.51
C PHE A 4 -8.96 -9.68 -30.00
N ASN A 5 -10.15 -10.17 -30.37
CA ASN A 5 -10.67 -10.05 -31.74
C ASN A 5 -11.01 -8.60 -32.09
N GLU A 6 -10.94 -8.23 -33.36
CA GLU A 6 -11.17 -6.84 -33.80
C GLU A 6 -12.56 -6.32 -33.39
N GLU A 7 -13.58 -7.17 -33.45
CA GLU A 7 -14.96 -6.88 -33.04
C GLU A 7 -15.11 -6.62 -31.53
N ASP A 8 -14.16 -7.11 -30.74
CA ASP A 8 -14.08 -6.87 -29.30
C ASP A 8 -13.27 -5.61 -28.95
N SER A 9 -12.66 -4.94 -29.93
CA SER A 9 -11.92 -3.70 -29.69
C SER A 9 -12.85 -2.55 -29.27
N ALA A 10 -12.33 -1.64 -28.45
CA ALA A 10 -13.05 -0.41 -28.14
C ALA A 10 -13.31 0.43 -29.40
N TYR A 11 -12.42 0.38 -30.39
CA TYR A 11 -12.63 1.07 -31.67
C TYR A 11 -13.82 0.51 -32.45
N ALA A 12 -13.97 -0.82 -32.56
CA ALA A 12 -15.08 -1.43 -33.29
C ALA A 12 -16.44 -1.09 -32.68
N VAL A 13 -16.51 -0.98 -31.34
CA VAL A 13 -17.75 -0.68 -30.62
C VAL A 13 -18.01 0.83 -30.54
N PHE A 14 -17.02 1.63 -30.19
CA PHE A 14 -17.19 3.05 -29.85
C PHE A 14 -16.76 4.00 -30.98
N GLY A 15 -15.90 3.58 -31.90
CA GLY A 15 -15.37 4.44 -32.97
C GLY A 15 -14.62 5.64 -32.39
N ASP A 16 -15.01 6.85 -32.80
CA ASP A 16 -14.40 8.13 -32.35
C ASP A 16 -15.05 8.70 -31.07
N ARG A 17 -15.89 7.91 -30.39
CA ARG A 17 -16.49 8.26 -29.10
C ARG A 17 -15.49 8.11 -27.95
N ASP A 18 -14.48 8.97 -27.97
CA ASP A 18 -13.35 8.93 -27.05
C ASP A 18 -13.78 9.14 -25.59
N ARG A 19 -14.76 10.02 -25.37
CA ARG A 19 -15.34 10.31 -24.06
C ARG A 19 -15.88 9.02 -23.40
N GLU A 20 -16.56 8.17 -24.16
CA GLU A 20 -17.13 6.91 -23.70
C GLU A 20 -16.06 5.86 -23.40
N VAL A 21 -14.99 5.78 -24.21
CA VAL A 21 -13.87 4.85 -23.95
C VAL A 21 -13.11 5.23 -22.68
N ILE A 22 -12.87 6.52 -22.44
CA ILE A 22 -12.22 6.99 -21.22
C ILE A 22 -13.07 6.68 -19.99
N ALA A 23 -14.39 6.93 -20.08
CA ALA A 23 -15.31 6.59 -19.00
C ALA A 23 -15.39 5.08 -18.74
N LEU A 24 -15.29 4.27 -19.80
CA LEU A 24 -15.24 2.81 -19.71
C LEU A 24 -14.02 2.33 -18.92
N LEU A 25 -12.81 2.84 -19.24
CA LEU A 25 -11.58 2.53 -18.49
C LEU A 25 -11.68 2.93 -17.01
N ALA A 26 -12.16 4.14 -16.73
CA ALA A 26 -12.30 4.64 -15.37
C ALA A 26 -13.30 3.83 -14.55
N ASN A 27 -14.48 3.55 -15.11
CA ASN A 27 -15.49 2.72 -14.44
C ASN A 27 -15.01 1.27 -14.26
N ARG A 28 -14.26 0.71 -15.23
CA ARG A 28 -13.70 -0.64 -15.11
C ARG A 28 -12.76 -0.74 -13.91
N PHE A 29 -11.84 0.22 -13.76
CA PHE A 29 -10.92 0.23 -12.62
C PHE A 29 -11.65 0.37 -11.28
N ILE A 30 -12.56 1.34 -11.16
CA ILE A 30 -13.32 1.60 -9.93
C ILE A 30 -14.22 0.39 -9.58
N GLY A 31 -14.82 -0.24 -10.58
CA GLY A 31 -15.70 -1.40 -10.39
C GLY A 31 -14.96 -2.64 -9.90
N GLU A 32 -13.73 -2.88 -10.35
CA GLU A 32 -12.90 -4.00 -9.90
C GLU A 32 -12.18 -3.72 -8.57
N ASN A 33 -12.06 -2.45 -8.17
CA ASN A 33 -11.37 -2.03 -6.95
C ASN A 33 -12.33 -1.19 -6.10
N PRO A 34 -13.45 -1.75 -5.61
CA PRO A 34 -14.44 -0.98 -4.88
C PRO A 34 -13.86 -0.39 -3.60
N GLN A 35 -14.44 0.73 -3.16
CA GLN A 35 -14.13 1.29 -1.86
C GLN A 35 -14.42 0.26 -0.75
N ALA A 36 -13.39 -0.05 0.04
CA ALA A 36 -13.48 -0.99 1.15
C ALA A 36 -12.75 -0.43 2.38
N PRO A 37 -13.26 -0.69 3.60
CA PRO A 37 -12.57 -0.32 4.83
C PRO A 37 -11.35 -1.21 5.07
N TYR A 38 -10.36 -0.70 5.80
CA TYR A 38 -9.30 -1.54 6.33
C TYR A 38 -9.85 -2.62 7.26
N GLN A 39 -9.11 -3.71 7.37
CA GLN A 39 -9.48 -4.85 8.20
C GLN A 39 -8.75 -4.78 9.53
N TYR A 40 -9.50 -4.89 10.62
CA TYR A 40 -8.95 -4.94 11.97
C TYR A 40 -8.79 -6.40 12.41
N ARG A 41 -7.57 -6.78 12.80
CA ARG A 41 -7.24 -8.14 13.24
C ARG A 41 -6.58 -8.14 14.60
N LEU A 42 -6.81 -9.20 15.36
CA LEU A 42 -6.07 -9.48 16.57
C LEU A 42 -4.68 -10.01 16.24
N ASP A 43 -3.66 -9.48 16.91
CA ASP A 43 -2.28 -9.97 16.86
C ASP A 43 -1.63 -9.86 18.25
N PHE A 44 -0.48 -10.50 18.43
CA PHE A 44 0.19 -10.65 19.70
C PHE A 44 1.67 -10.32 19.58
N THR A 45 2.19 -9.49 20.49
CA THR A 45 3.64 -9.23 20.55
C THR A 45 4.44 -10.44 21.03
N SER A 46 3.78 -11.42 21.64
CA SER A 46 4.35 -12.74 21.97
C SER A 46 4.37 -13.71 20.78
N GLY A 47 3.72 -13.39 19.65
CA GLY A 47 3.73 -14.18 18.41
C GLY A 47 5.05 -14.14 17.65
N ILE A 48 5.08 -14.69 16.43
CA ILE A 48 6.23 -14.57 15.52
C ILE A 48 6.23 -13.18 14.88
N LEU A 49 7.15 -12.34 15.32
CA LEU A 49 7.28 -10.97 14.82
C LEU A 49 8.05 -10.90 13.51
N CYS A 50 7.77 -9.84 12.76
CA CYS A 50 8.45 -9.53 11.51
C CYS A 50 9.38 -8.34 11.72
N ASP A 51 10.65 -8.43 11.33
CA ASP A 51 11.57 -7.30 11.45
C ASP A 51 11.26 -6.18 10.42
N THR A 52 11.98 -5.06 10.54
CA THR A 52 11.82 -3.90 9.65
C THR A 52 12.20 -4.16 8.20
N LYS A 53 12.76 -5.33 7.90
CA LYS A 53 13.17 -5.80 6.56
C LYS A 53 12.28 -6.93 6.05
N GLY A 54 11.15 -7.21 6.71
CA GLY A 54 10.18 -8.22 6.27
C GLY A 54 10.49 -9.64 6.72
N TRP A 55 11.44 -9.86 7.65
CA TRP A 55 11.77 -11.20 8.15
C TRP A 55 10.90 -11.63 9.31
N TYR A 56 10.09 -12.67 9.12
CA TYR A 56 9.46 -13.40 10.22
C TYR A 56 10.52 -14.19 10.99
N LEU A 57 10.65 -13.93 12.29
CA LEU A 57 11.74 -14.45 13.13
C LEU A 57 11.26 -15.61 14.03
N PHE A 58 11.57 -16.84 13.63
CA PHE A 58 11.31 -18.06 14.40
C PHE A 58 12.51 -18.40 15.29
N ASP A 59 12.81 -17.54 16.26
CA ASP A 59 13.88 -17.72 17.24
C ASP A 59 13.42 -18.64 18.38
N PHE A 60 13.45 -19.95 18.12
CA PHE A 60 13.01 -20.95 19.10
C PHE A 60 14.04 -21.20 20.20
N GLU A 61 15.32 -20.95 19.96
CA GLU A 61 16.36 -21.03 20.98
C GLU A 61 16.07 -20.07 22.14
N ARG A 62 15.72 -18.81 21.83
CA ARG A 62 15.35 -17.84 22.86
C ARG A 62 13.99 -18.16 23.52
N ARG A 63 13.03 -18.68 22.76
CA ARG A 63 11.68 -18.98 23.27
C ARG A 63 11.64 -20.22 24.15
N PHE A 64 12.49 -21.20 23.86
CA PHE A 64 12.52 -22.50 24.53
C PHE A 64 13.97 -22.89 24.91
N PRO A 65 14.60 -22.18 25.84
CA PRO A 65 15.98 -22.48 26.27
C PRO A 65 16.12 -23.89 26.85
N GLN A 66 15.03 -24.46 27.38
CA GLN A 66 14.96 -25.82 27.91
C GLN A 66 14.82 -26.92 26.84
N ALA A 67 14.67 -26.58 25.56
CA ALA A 67 14.56 -27.56 24.49
C ALA A 67 15.85 -28.40 24.37
N GLN A 68 15.69 -29.69 24.12
CA GLN A 68 16.78 -30.65 23.95
C GLN A 68 17.16 -30.78 22.46
N ILE A 69 18.40 -31.21 22.21
CA ILE A 69 18.83 -31.56 20.85
C ILE A 69 17.90 -32.65 20.29
N GLY A 70 17.50 -32.48 19.03
CA GLY A 70 16.51 -33.32 18.36
C GLY A 70 15.05 -32.96 18.65
N ASP A 71 14.77 -31.97 19.51
CA ASP A 71 13.42 -31.41 19.61
C ASP A 71 13.09 -30.59 18.36
N ILE A 72 11.82 -30.56 17.99
CA ILE A 72 11.28 -29.87 16.83
C ILE A 72 10.23 -28.87 17.25
N CYS A 73 10.27 -27.69 16.63
CA CYS A 73 9.19 -26.71 16.70
C CYS A 73 8.60 -26.48 15.31
N TYR A 74 7.28 -26.39 15.25
CA TYR A 74 6.51 -26.05 14.05
C TYR A 74 6.12 -24.58 14.07
N GLY A 75 6.06 -23.97 12.89
CA GLY A 75 5.41 -22.70 12.60
C GLY A 75 4.38 -22.90 11.49
N ALA A 76 3.17 -22.33 11.65
CA ALA A 76 2.10 -22.46 10.65
C ALA A 76 1.38 -21.13 10.41
N GLY A 77 1.03 -20.85 9.16
CA GLY A 77 0.44 -19.58 8.75
C GLY A 77 -0.22 -19.67 7.38
N ASP A 78 -1.35 -18.99 7.18
CA ASP A 78 -2.01 -18.90 5.89
C ASP A 78 -1.72 -17.55 5.21
N LEU A 79 -1.31 -17.60 3.95
CA LEU A 79 -1.10 -16.41 3.11
C LEU A 79 -2.17 -16.34 2.02
N TYR A 80 -2.95 -15.27 2.01
CA TYR A 80 -3.96 -15.04 0.99
C TYR A 80 -3.34 -14.48 -0.31
N SER A 81 -3.78 -14.98 -1.47
CA SER A 81 -3.45 -14.44 -2.78
C SER A 81 -4.73 -14.15 -3.58
N HIS A 82 -4.87 -12.96 -4.17
CA HIS A 82 -6.05 -12.57 -4.96
C HIS A 82 -6.15 -13.35 -6.28
N GLU A 83 -4.99 -13.66 -6.85
CA GLU A 83 -4.85 -14.42 -8.08
C GLU A 83 -3.68 -15.39 -7.98
N GLN A 84 -3.56 -16.27 -8.97
CA GLN A 84 -2.42 -17.18 -9.04
C GLN A 84 -1.13 -16.39 -9.27
N THR A 85 -0.25 -16.36 -8.25
CA THR A 85 0.91 -15.45 -8.22
C THR A 85 2.21 -16.22 -8.06
N PRO A 86 3.16 -16.15 -9.01
CA PRO A 86 4.52 -16.62 -8.80
C PRO A 86 5.22 -15.78 -7.74
N SER A 87 5.65 -16.40 -6.65
CA SER A 87 6.31 -15.74 -5.52
C SER A 87 7.63 -16.42 -5.19
N ARG A 88 8.58 -15.63 -4.69
CA ARG A 88 9.89 -16.10 -4.25
C ARG A 88 10.07 -15.77 -2.78
N PHE A 89 10.51 -16.74 -2.01
CA PHE A 89 10.80 -16.60 -0.59
C PHE A 89 12.29 -16.82 -0.31
N GLU A 90 12.76 -16.19 0.76
CA GLU A 90 14.11 -16.31 1.28
C GLU A 90 14.06 -16.87 2.70
N VAL A 91 14.94 -17.82 3.00
CA VAL A 91 15.02 -18.51 4.30
C VAL A 91 16.44 -18.43 4.84
N ARG A 92 16.57 -18.14 6.15
CA ARG A 92 17.84 -18.26 6.89
C ARG A 92 17.70 -19.29 7.99
N CYS A 93 18.53 -20.30 7.98
CA CYS A 93 18.38 -21.47 8.84
C CYS A 93 19.44 -21.45 9.96
N GLN A 94 19.05 -21.69 11.21
CA GLN A 94 19.99 -21.92 12.34
C GLN A 94 20.17 -23.42 12.64
N GLY A 95 19.29 -24.26 12.12
CA GLY A 95 19.38 -25.71 12.09
C GLY A 95 18.63 -26.24 10.85
N PRO A 96 18.38 -27.54 10.72
CA PRO A 96 17.60 -28.09 9.62
C PRO A 96 16.22 -27.45 9.55
N VAL A 97 15.78 -27.05 8.36
CA VAL A 97 14.46 -26.44 8.12
C VAL A 97 13.78 -27.15 6.96
N VAL A 98 12.50 -27.44 7.12
CA VAL A 98 11.62 -27.91 6.03
C VAL A 98 10.41 -27.00 5.95
N CYS A 99 9.98 -26.69 4.73
CA CYS A 99 8.78 -25.89 4.45
C CYS A 99 7.85 -26.66 3.52
N TYR A 100 6.60 -26.77 3.93
CA TYR A 100 5.49 -27.24 3.13
C TYR A 100 4.56 -26.07 2.81
N VAL A 101 4.05 -26.05 1.58
CA VAL A 101 2.94 -25.16 1.21
C VAL A 101 1.86 -25.98 0.54
N ASN A 102 0.63 -25.87 1.02
CA ASN A 102 -0.53 -26.65 0.55
C ASN A 102 -0.26 -28.17 0.55
N GLY A 103 0.52 -28.65 1.51
CA GLY A 103 0.88 -30.07 1.66
C GLY A 103 2.08 -30.52 0.82
N GLU A 104 2.61 -29.69 -0.08
CA GLU A 104 3.79 -30.01 -0.90
C GLU A 104 5.08 -29.48 -0.26
N GLU A 105 6.13 -30.31 -0.21
CA GLU A 105 7.45 -29.88 0.25
C GLU A 105 8.08 -28.96 -0.80
N VAL A 106 8.24 -27.68 -0.45
CA VAL A 106 8.74 -26.64 -1.38
C VAL A 106 10.17 -26.21 -1.04
N PHE A 107 10.63 -26.52 0.16
CA PHE A 107 11.99 -26.23 0.60
C PHE A 107 12.47 -27.18 1.70
N ARG A 108 13.73 -27.56 1.62
CA ARG A 108 14.49 -28.27 2.64
C ARG A 108 15.91 -27.70 2.66
N SER A 109 16.41 -27.34 3.84
CA SER A 109 17.79 -26.87 3.99
C SER A 109 18.78 -27.96 3.59
N LEU A 110 19.89 -27.54 2.99
CA LEU A 110 21.08 -28.37 2.86
C LEU A 110 22.04 -28.07 4.03
N PRO A 111 22.98 -28.96 4.35
CA PRO A 111 23.93 -28.73 5.45
C PRO A 111 24.72 -27.41 5.37
N GLY A 112 24.90 -26.85 4.17
CA GLY A 112 25.56 -25.54 3.96
C GLY A 112 24.68 -24.33 4.26
N ASP A 113 23.36 -24.50 4.38
CA ASP A 113 22.40 -23.43 4.70
C ASP A 113 22.22 -23.24 6.22
N GLU A 114 22.57 -24.25 7.00
CA GLU A 114 22.30 -24.38 8.44
C GLU A 114 23.32 -23.64 9.30
N SER A 115 23.60 -22.37 8.99
CA SER A 115 24.60 -21.59 9.73
C SER A 115 24.27 -20.12 9.90
N PHE A 116 23.05 -19.67 9.56
CA PHE A 116 22.55 -18.29 9.53
C PHE A 116 23.36 -17.27 8.71
N LYS A 117 24.51 -17.69 8.15
CA LYS A 117 25.43 -16.86 7.35
C LYS A 117 25.01 -16.78 5.89
N THR A 118 24.22 -17.74 5.45
CA THR A 118 23.73 -17.88 4.09
C THR A 118 22.21 -17.77 4.08
N SER A 119 21.70 -17.26 2.97
CA SER A 119 20.27 -17.28 2.68
C SER A 119 20.01 -18.30 1.59
N ALA A 120 19.03 -19.16 1.80
CA ALA A 120 18.49 -20.04 0.77
C ALA A 120 17.22 -19.43 0.17
N TYR A 121 16.82 -19.89 -1.01
CA TYR A 121 15.64 -19.40 -1.71
C TYR A 121 14.81 -20.55 -2.25
N PHE A 122 13.49 -20.37 -2.24
CA PHE A 122 12.57 -21.22 -2.99
C PHE A 122 11.56 -20.36 -3.74
N SER A 123 11.04 -20.90 -4.85
CA SER A 123 10.00 -20.25 -5.65
C SER A 123 8.77 -21.15 -5.66
N ILE A 124 7.61 -20.55 -5.54
CA ILE A 124 6.32 -21.23 -5.54
C ILE A 124 5.31 -20.40 -6.31
N THR A 125 4.32 -21.05 -6.91
CA THR A 125 3.14 -20.36 -7.41
C THR A 125 2.05 -20.43 -6.34
N LEU A 126 1.75 -19.30 -5.71
CA LEU A 126 0.62 -19.19 -4.79
C LEU A 126 -0.67 -19.36 -5.59
N LEU A 127 -1.60 -20.14 -5.07
CA LEU A 127 -2.94 -20.29 -5.61
C LEU A 127 -3.81 -19.13 -5.18
N ALA A 128 -4.82 -18.78 -5.99
CA ALA A 128 -5.86 -17.84 -5.56
C ALA A 128 -6.57 -18.39 -4.29
N GLY A 129 -6.76 -17.54 -3.29
CA GLY A 129 -7.23 -17.92 -1.96
C GLY A 129 -6.11 -18.10 -0.92
N LEU A 130 -6.39 -18.84 0.15
CA LEU A 130 -5.44 -19.11 1.22
C LEU A 130 -4.43 -20.18 0.80
N ASN A 131 -3.15 -19.90 1.03
CA ASN A 131 -2.04 -20.83 0.85
C ASN A 131 -1.49 -21.19 2.23
N HIS A 132 -1.52 -22.47 2.57
CA HIS A 132 -1.21 -22.96 3.90
C HIS A 132 0.27 -23.29 4.03
N PHE A 133 1.00 -22.51 4.84
CA PHE A 133 2.43 -22.71 5.12
C PHE A 133 2.62 -23.47 6.42
N VAL A 134 3.44 -24.53 6.38
CA VAL A 134 3.92 -25.25 7.56
C VAL A 134 5.44 -25.37 7.46
N LEU A 135 6.14 -24.79 8.42
CA LEU A 135 7.59 -24.87 8.53
C LEU A 135 7.95 -25.53 9.84
N PHE A 136 9.05 -26.28 9.87
CA PHE A 136 9.59 -26.75 11.14
C PHE A 136 11.11 -26.81 11.10
N THR A 137 11.70 -26.79 12.30
CA THR A 137 13.13 -26.90 12.49
C THR A 137 13.47 -27.79 13.66
N GLU A 138 14.60 -28.48 13.57
CA GLU A 138 15.15 -29.31 14.63
C GLU A 138 16.22 -28.56 15.41
N LYS A 139 16.20 -28.67 16.74
CA LYS A 139 17.24 -28.15 17.62
C LYS A 139 18.53 -28.94 17.43
N THR A 140 19.60 -28.22 17.13
CA THR A 140 20.96 -28.75 17.03
C THR A 140 21.87 -28.10 18.07
N GLU A 141 23.13 -28.56 18.15
CA GLU A 141 24.17 -27.92 18.98
C GLU A 141 24.47 -26.47 18.56
N ILE A 142 24.18 -26.09 17.32
CA ILE A 142 24.56 -24.79 16.76
C ILE A 142 23.41 -23.78 16.71
N GLY A 143 22.16 -24.24 16.84
CA GLY A 143 21.00 -23.36 16.82
C GLY A 143 19.65 -24.08 16.76
N PHE A 144 18.60 -23.29 16.98
CA PHE A 144 17.22 -23.72 16.96
C PHE A 144 16.32 -22.59 16.48
N GLY A 145 16.03 -22.57 15.18
CA GLY A 145 15.24 -21.51 14.59
C GLY A 145 15.53 -21.22 13.13
N PHE A 146 14.76 -20.30 12.58
CA PHE A 146 14.94 -19.80 11.22
C PHE A 146 14.30 -18.43 11.04
N ALA A 147 14.54 -17.81 9.90
CA ALA A 147 13.81 -16.63 9.45
C ALA A 147 13.27 -16.83 8.04
N LEU A 148 12.08 -16.30 7.76
CA LEU A 148 11.39 -16.39 6.47
C LEU A 148 10.96 -15.00 6.01
N ARG A 149 11.13 -14.69 4.72
CA ARG A 149 10.50 -13.50 4.10
C ARG A 149 10.13 -13.74 2.64
N ASN A 150 9.20 -12.95 2.11
CA ASN A 150 9.10 -12.76 0.66
C ASN A 150 10.37 -12.03 0.18
N ALA A 151 10.86 -12.34 -1.02
CA ALA A 151 12.06 -11.74 -1.61
C ALA A 151 11.90 -10.25 -1.97
N LYS A 152 10.67 -9.76 -2.12
CA LYS A 152 10.32 -8.34 -2.37
C LYS A 152 9.32 -7.85 -1.30
N PRO A 153 9.66 -7.88 -0.01
CA PRO A 153 8.68 -7.65 1.07
C PRO A 153 8.10 -6.23 1.04
N GLN A 154 8.83 -5.24 0.51
CA GLN A 154 8.32 -3.89 0.30
C GLN A 154 7.16 -3.82 -0.71
N TRP A 155 7.17 -4.69 -1.72
CA TRP A 155 6.22 -4.70 -2.85
C TRP A 155 5.12 -5.74 -2.68
N GLU A 156 5.48 -6.87 -2.07
CA GLU A 156 4.61 -8.01 -1.81
C GLU A 156 4.66 -8.31 -0.30
N PRO A 157 4.11 -7.43 0.55
CA PRO A 157 4.11 -7.63 1.99
C PRO A 157 3.33 -8.90 2.33
N PRO A 158 3.97 -9.95 2.89
CA PRO A 158 3.28 -11.18 3.19
C PRO A 158 2.59 -11.04 4.55
N HIS A 159 1.27 -10.85 4.58
CA HIS A 159 0.50 -10.80 5.82
C HIS A 159 -0.13 -12.17 6.11
N PHE A 160 0.53 -12.95 6.96
CA PHE A 160 0.04 -14.28 7.35
C PHE A 160 -1.11 -14.20 8.36
N LEU A 161 -2.00 -15.20 8.30
CA LEU A 161 -3.11 -15.41 9.22
C LEU A 161 -2.95 -16.74 9.97
N SER A 162 -3.52 -16.82 11.17
CA SER A 162 -3.55 -18.06 11.96
C SER A 162 -4.42 -19.12 11.27
N PRO A 163 -3.88 -20.33 10.99
CA PRO A 163 -4.62 -21.45 10.42
C PRO A 163 -5.33 -22.30 11.47
N VAL A 164 -5.19 -21.97 12.77
CA VAL A 164 -5.70 -22.80 13.87
C VAL A 164 -7.22 -22.63 14.01
N PRO A 165 -8.01 -23.72 14.05
CA PRO A 165 -9.44 -23.66 14.33
C PRO A 165 -9.75 -22.90 15.63
N GLY A 166 -10.73 -21.99 15.57
CA GLY A 166 -11.07 -21.11 16.71
C GLY A 166 -10.16 -19.88 16.88
N ARG A 167 -9.12 -19.73 16.04
CA ARG A 167 -8.29 -18.51 15.93
C ARG A 167 -8.46 -17.82 14.57
N ASN A 168 -9.58 -18.12 13.89
CA ASN A 168 -9.85 -17.65 12.53
C ASN A 168 -9.77 -16.12 12.44
N GLY A 169 -8.86 -15.66 11.60
CA GLY A 169 -8.67 -14.24 11.32
C GLY A 169 -7.72 -13.48 12.25
N GLN A 170 -7.08 -14.15 13.21
CA GLN A 170 -5.90 -13.61 13.89
C GLN A 170 -4.75 -13.43 12.88
N ALA A 171 -3.98 -12.37 13.02
CA ALA A 171 -2.80 -12.12 12.20
C ALA A 171 -1.57 -12.85 12.75
N GLY A 172 -0.59 -13.09 11.88
CA GLY A 172 0.69 -13.70 12.21
C GLY A 172 0.71 -15.22 12.09
N PHE A 173 1.90 -15.79 12.26
CA PHE A 173 2.10 -17.23 12.39
C PHE A 173 1.76 -17.71 13.80
N VAL A 174 1.25 -18.93 13.89
CA VAL A 174 1.29 -19.70 15.14
C VAL A 174 2.55 -20.54 15.20
N TYR A 175 2.98 -20.91 16.41
CA TYR A 175 4.10 -21.83 16.58
C TYR A 175 3.85 -22.81 17.73
N SER A 176 4.48 -23.98 17.69
CA SER A 176 4.30 -25.01 18.70
C SER A 176 5.28 -24.92 19.86
N GLU A 177 4.98 -25.60 20.95
CA GLU A 177 6.00 -26.04 21.91
C GLU A 177 7.02 -27.02 21.27
N PRO A 178 8.20 -27.23 21.89
CA PRO A 178 9.15 -28.25 21.45
C PRO A 178 8.58 -29.66 21.64
N VAL A 179 8.66 -30.48 20.59
CA VAL A 179 8.15 -31.86 20.58
C VAL A 179 9.16 -32.79 19.89
N LYS A 180 9.04 -34.10 20.11
CA LYS A 180 9.83 -35.08 19.35
C LYS A 180 9.26 -35.26 17.94
N TRP A 181 10.12 -35.61 16.99
CA TRP A 181 9.71 -35.93 15.62
C TRP A 181 8.67 -37.05 15.58
N ASP A 182 7.62 -36.83 14.79
CA ASP A 182 6.53 -37.76 14.59
C ASP A 182 5.90 -37.48 13.21
N SER A 183 5.94 -38.47 12.32
CA SER A 183 5.42 -38.32 10.96
C SER A 183 3.91 -38.16 10.91
N ASP A 184 3.18 -38.76 11.85
CA ASP A 184 1.71 -38.69 11.84
C ASP A 184 1.22 -37.34 12.36
N ARG A 185 1.96 -36.74 13.29
CA ARG A 185 1.78 -35.35 13.72
C ARG A 185 1.98 -34.37 12.56
N LEU A 186 3.04 -34.52 11.77
CA LEU A 186 3.24 -33.68 10.59
C LEU A 186 2.06 -33.79 9.62
N LYS A 187 1.59 -35.02 9.31
CA LYS A 187 0.41 -35.21 8.44
C LYS A 187 -0.84 -34.54 9.02
N SER A 188 -1.04 -34.63 10.33
CA SER A 188 -2.15 -33.97 11.04
C SER A 188 -2.12 -32.46 10.84
N ILE A 189 -0.96 -31.82 11.08
CA ILE A 189 -0.78 -30.37 10.93
C ILE A 189 -1.00 -29.96 9.47
N LEU A 190 -0.42 -30.68 8.51
CA LEU A 190 -0.61 -30.43 7.07
C LEU A 190 -2.08 -30.56 6.62
N SER A 191 -2.88 -31.37 7.33
CA SER A 191 -4.32 -31.49 7.10
C SER A 191 -5.16 -30.44 7.84
N GLY A 192 -4.53 -29.51 8.56
CA GLY A 192 -5.20 -28.46 9.33
C GLY A 192 -5.67 -28.87 10.73
N CYS A 193 -5.20 -30.01 11.26
CA CYS A 193 -5.52 -30.46 12.63
C CYS A 193 -4.37 -30.14 13.59
N TYR A 194 -4.66 -29.30 14.58
CA TYR A 194 -3.70 -28.71 15.52
C TYR A 194 -3.80 -29.28 16.94
N ASP A 195 -4.53 -30.38 17.12
CA ASP A 195 -4.78 -30.98 18.42
C ASP A 195 -3.55 -31.70 18.99
N GLY A 196 -3.54 -31.90 20.32
CA GLY A 196 -2.51 -32.70 21.00
C GLY A 196 -1.19 -31.96 21.27
N MET A 197 -1.14 -30.64 21.04
CA MET A 197 0.01 -29.78 21.31
C MET A 197 -0.42 -28.39 21.77
N THR A 198 0.46 -27.72 22.50
CA THR A 198 0.32 -26.30 22.81
C THR A 198 0.76 -25.44 21.63
N TRP A 199 -0.12 -24.53 21.21
CA TRP A 199 0.13 -23.55 20.15
C TRP A 199 0.13 -22.12 20.69
N PHE A 200 1.17 -21.39 20.33
CA PHE A 200 1.40 -20.00 20.69
C PHE A 200 1.09 -19.07 19.49
N PRO A 201 0.80 -17.78 19.72
CA PRO A 201 0.74 -17.08 21.02
C PRO A 201 -0.36 -17.63 21.95
N CYS A 202 -0.16 -17.50 23.26
CA CYS A 202 -1.14 -17.92 24.26
C CYS A 202 -2.31 -16.94 24.30
N VAL A 203 -3.53 -17.45 24.15
CA VAL A 203 -4.77 -16.65 24.18
C VAL A 203 -5.43 -16.64 25.56
N LYS A 204 -4.69 -17.02 26.61
CA LYS A 204 -5.17 -17.07 28.00
C LYS A 204 -4.06 -16.60 28.92
N TYR A 205 -4.45 -15.88 29.97
CA TYR A 205 -3.53 -15.52 31.05
C TYR A 205 -3.20 -16.76 31.88
N ASP A 206 -1.91 -17.06 32.05
CA ASP A 206 -1.45 -18.17 32.92
C ASP A 206 -1.89 -17.95 34.38
N LYS A 207 -1.85 -16.70 34.83
CA LYS A 207 -2.40 -16.22 36.11
C LYS A 207 -3.00 -14.83 35.89
N ALA A 208 -4.32 -14.70 35.95
CA ALA A 208 -4.97 -13.39 35.86
C ALA A 208 -4.56 -12.54 37.08
N GLN A 209 -3.82 -11.46 36.83
CA GLN A 209 -3.36 -10.54 37.89
C GLN A 209 -4.50 -9.73 38.53
N SER A 210 -5.65 -9.64 37.84
CA SER A 210 -6.85 -8.96 38.29
C SER A 210 -8.09 -9.60 37.63
N CYS A 211 -9.23 -9.54 38.32
CA CYS A 211 -10.54 -9.89 37.75
C CYS A 211 -11.10 -8.78 36.84
N CYS A 212 -10.61 -7.54 36.97
CA CYS A 212 -11.08 -6.38 36.21
C CYS A 212 -10.24 -6.17 34.93
N PRO A 213 -10.87 -6.09 33.73
CA PRO A 213 -10.15 -5.95 32.46
C PRO A 213 -9.20 -4.75 32.38
N ILE A 214 -9.61 -3.57 32.89
CA ILE A 214 -8.79 -2.35 32.79
C ILE A 214 -7.50 -2.53 33.61
N THR A 215 -7.60 -3.00 34.86
CA THR A 215 -6.42 -3.29 35.69
C THR A 215 -5.54 -4.37 35.05
N ARG A 216 -6.16 -5.42 34.49
CA ARG A 216 -5.45 -6.54 33.87
C ARG A 216 -4.67 -6.13 32.61
N ILE A 217 -5.19 -5.21 31.82
CA ILE A 217 -4.58 -4.74 30.56
C ILE A 217 -3.51 -3.66 30.79
N PHE A 218 -3.78 -2.69 31.68
CA PHE A 218 -2.90 -1.53 31.89
C PHE A 218 -1.98 -1.64 33.10
N GLY A 219 -2.23 -2.62 33.98
CA GLY A 219 -1.46 -2.86 35.20
C GLY A 219 -2.02 -2.13 36.43
N SER A 220 -1.74 -2.66 37.63
CA SER A 220 -2.25 -2.10 38.88
C SER A 220 -1.70 -0.70 39.20
N SER A 221 -0.46 -0.41 38.79
CA SER A 221 0.22 0.86 39.04
C SER A 221 -0.16 1.98 38.07
N SER A 222 -0.98 1.72 37.05
CA SER A 222 -1.36 2.76 36.09
C SER A 222 -2.48 3.65 36.64
N GLU A 223 -2.53 4.89 36.14
CA GLU A 223 -3.55 5.89 36.46
C GLU A 223 -3.88 6.74 35.22
N GLY A 224 -5.08 7.31 35.19
CA GLY A 224 -5.57 8.13 34.08
C GLY A 224 -6.91 7.62 33.55
N THR A 225 -7.32 8.08 32.38
CA THR A 225 -8.58 7.66 31.75
C THR A 225 -8.35 6.53 30.74
N ALA A 226 -9.00 5.39 30.95
CA ALA A 226 -9.16 4.34 29.96
C ALA A 226 -10.36 4.65 29.06
N VAL A 227 -10.22 4.35 27.77
CA VAL A 227 -11.32 4.39 26.80
C VAL A 227 -11.59 2.97 26.32
N LEU A 228 -12.86 2.59 26.34
CA LEU A 228 -13.31 1.29 25.90
C LEU A 228 -14.25 1.46 24.72
N LYS A 229 -14.13 0.57 23.73
CA LYS A 229 -14.93 0.62 22.50
C LYS A 229 -15.61 -0.72 22.25
N SER A 230 -16.87 -0.62 21.84
CA SER A 230 -17.68 -1.73 21.33
C SER A 230 -18.67 -1.21 20.29
N GLY A 231 -19.46 -2.09 19.70
CA GLY A 231 -20.57 -1.78 18.83
C GLY A 231 -21.68 -2.80 18.95
N PHE A 232 -22.86 -2.44 18.46
CA PHE A 232 -24.01 -3.32 18.40
C PHE A 232 -24.93 -2.93 17.25
N PHE A 233 -25.86 -3.82 16.91
CA PHE A 233 -26.84 -3.60 15.87
C PHE A 233 -28.25 -3.67 16.44
N LEU A 234 -29.11 -2.75 16.01
CA LEU A 234 -30.54 -2.76 16.25
C LEU A 234 -31.27 -2.93 14.91
N ASP A 235 -32.24 -3.84 14.88
CA ASP A 235 -33.08 -4.10 13.71
C ASP A 235 -34.04 -2.95 13.39
N GLU A 236 -34.53 -2.27 14.42
CA GLU A 236 -35.45 -1.14 14.32
C GLU A 236 -35.24 -0.16 15.49
N ALA A 237 -35.92 0.98 15.43
CA ALA A 237 -35.87 1.96 16.50
C ALA A 237 -36.53 1.43 17.78
N LYS A 238 -35.79 1.42 18.88
CA LYS A 238 -36.28 0.96 20.18
C LYS A 238 -35.53 1.58 21.35
N THR A 239 -36.18 1.55 22.51
CA THR A 239 -35.53 1.91 23.77
C THR A 239 -34.63 0.77 24.21
N ILE A 240 -33.35 1.06 24.33
CA ILE A 240 -32.37 0.17 24.95
C ILE A 240 -32.16 0.57 26.40
N HIS A 241 -32.24 -0.43 27.25
CA HIS A 241 -31.93 -0.35 28.67
C HIS A 241 -30.45 -0.67 28.85
N VAL A 242 -29.71 0.32 29.31
CA VAL A 242 -28.30 0.21 29.65
C VAL A 242 -28.22 -0.04 31.14
N THR A 243 -27.71 -1.20 31.55
CA THR A 243 -27.48 -1.53 32.96
C THR A 243 -26.00 -1.84 33.17
N GLY A 244 -25.45 -1.41 34.29
CA GLY A 244 -24.09 -1.75 34.61
C GLY A 244 -23.63 -1.28 35.96
N ARG A 245 -22.42 -1.71 36.28
CA ARG A 245 -21.80 -1.53 37.59
C ARG A 245 -20.36 -1.14 37.37
N SER A 246 -19.91 -0.13 38.10
CA SER A 246 -18.52 0.29 38.09
C SER A 246 -18.09 0.68 39.50
N ASN A 247 -16.83 0.43 39.84
CA ASN A 247 -16.23 0.92 41.07
C ASN A 247 -15.53 2.28 40.89
N THR A 248 -15.57 2.83 39.67
CA THR A 248 -14.96 4.10 39.29
C THR A 248 -15.91 4.97 38.47
N LYS A 249 -15.52 6.23 38.22
CA LYS A 249 -16.25 7.18 37.41
C LYS A 249 -16.32 6.71 35.96
N VAL A 250 -17.53 6.69 35.41
CA VAL A 250 -17.83 6.24 34.04
C VAL A 250 -18.58 7.32 33.28
N ARG A 251 -18.17 7.56 32.03
CA ARG A 251 -18.96 8.31 31.03
C ARG A 251 -19.25 7.42 29.84
N LEU A 252 -20.51 7.34 29.45
CA LEU A 252 -20.99 6.55 28.34
C LEU A 252 -21.33 7.45 27.15
N PHE A 253 -20.82 7.10 25.98
CA PHE A 253 -21.15 7.74 24.72
C PHE A 253 -21.70 6.71 23.73
N ILE A 254 -22.78 7.08 23.05
CA ILE A 254 -23.37 6.31 21.96
C ILE A 254 -23.37 7.20 20.73
N ASP A 255 -22.76 6.72 19.64
CA ASP A 255 -22.58 7.45 18.38
C ASP A 255 -21.97 8.85 18.58
N GLY A 256 -21.04 8.94 19.55
CA GLY A 256 -20.35 10.18 19.92
C GLY A 256 -21.10 11.09 20.91
N ASN A 257 -22.35 10.79 21.25
CA ASN A 257 -23.18 11.61 22.14
C ASN A 257 -23.13 11.12 23.58
N LEU A 258 -22.91 12.02 24.54
CA LEU A 258 -22.93 11.69 25.96
C LEU A 258 -24.33 11.20 26.36
N SER A 259 -24.40 9.93 26.75
CA SER A 259 -25.63 9.22 27.08
C SER A 259 -25.80 9.00 28.58
N GLY A 260 -24.72 9.13 29.36
CA GLY A 260 -24.78 9.10 30.82
C GLY A 260 -23.42 9.25 31.49
N GLU A 261 -23.44 9.69 32.75
CA GLU A 261 -22.25 9.85 33.59
C GLU A 261 -22.56 9.43 35.04
N TRP A 262 -21.72 8.59 35.62
CA TRP A 262 -21.90 8.02 36.96
C TRP A 262 -20.58 7.99 37.72
N GLN A 263 -20.63 8.20 39.05
CA GLN A 263 -19.43 8.30 39.90
C GLN A 263 -18.89 6.93 40.35
N ASN A 264 -19.74 6.07 40.90
CA ASN A 264 -19.51 4.64 41.16
C ASN A 264 -20.85 3.98 41.52
N GLY A 265 -20.89 2.66 41.57
CA GLY A 265 -22.09 1.89 41.92
C GLY A 265 -22.78 1.27 40.71
N THR A 266 -24.07 0.91 40.89
CA THR A 266 -24.92 0.34 39.84
C THR A 266 -25.78 1.45 39.25
N TRP A 267 -25.96 1.43 37.95
CA TRP A 267 -26.79 2.39 37.23
C TRP A 267 -27.66 1.68 36.20
N GLU A 268 -28.75 2.36 35.83
CA GLU A 268 -29.65 1.96 34.76
C GLU A 268 -30.14 3.21 34.04
N SER A 269 -30.22 3.16 32.70
CA SER A 269 -30.77 4.25 31.89
C SER A 269 -31.44 3.69 30.64
N GLY A 270 -32.58 4.27 30.25
CA GLY A 270 -33.28 3.96 29.00
C GLY A 270 -32.94 5.00 27.94
N ILE A 271 -32.47 4.55 26.77
CA ILE A 271 -32.07 5.41 25.66
C ILE A 271 -32.83 4.97 24.41
N MET A 272 -33.55 5.88 23.78
CA MET A 272 -34.20 5.61 22.49
C MET A 272 -33.18 5.77 21.36
N LEU A 273 -32.94 4.69 20.61
CA LEU A 273 -32.10 4.72 19.41
C LEU A 273 -32.90 4.33 18.16
N GLN A 274 -32.36 4.70 17.00
CA GLN A 274 -32.87 4.26 15.70
C GLN A 274 -32.39 2.83 15.38
N GLY A 275 -32.97 2.21 14.34
CA GLY A 275 -32.41 0.96 13.80
C GLY A 275 -31.09 1.24 13.08
N GLY A 276 -30.14 0.30 13.17
CA GLY A 276 -28.83 0.41 12.52
C GLY A 276 -27.68 -0.07 13.41
N THR A 277 -26.46 0.23 12.95
CA THR A 277 -25.24 -0.04 13.72
C THR A 277 -24.91 1.14 14.60
N HIS A 278 -24.61 0.88 15.86
CA HIS A 278 -24.26 1.89 16.85
C HIS A 278 -22.86 1.66 17.41
N SER A 279 -22.12 2.75 17.61
CA SER A 279 -20.82 2.74 18.27
C SER A 279 -20.96 3.08 19.75
N LEU A 280 -20.26 2.32 20.58
CA LEU A 280 -20.26 2.46 22.02
C LEU A 280 -18.87 2.85 22.51
N LEU A 281 -18.78 3.95 23.26
CA LEU A 281 -17.56 4.36 23.93
C LEU A 281 -17.80 4.55 25.42
N VAL A 282 -16.91 4.00 26.25
CA VAL A 282 -16.96 4.14 27.70
C VAL A 282 -15.63 4.70 28.19
N LEU A 283 -15.68 5.84 28.87
CA LEU A 283 -14.52 6.44 29.52
C LEU A 283 -14.54 6.09 31.01
N CYS A 284 -13.51 5.41 31.47
CA CYS A 284 -13.37 4.95 32.85
C CYS A 284 -12.13 5.56 33.49
N LEU A 285 -12.28 6.20 34.65
CA LEU A 285 -11.12 6.66 35.42
C LEU A 285 -10.43 5.46 36.09
N LYS A 286 -9.10 5.36 35.97
CA LYS A 286 -8.29 4.39 36.71
C LYS A 286 -7.39 5.12 37.69
N GLN A 287 -7.41 4.65 38.94
CA GLN A 287 -6.48 5.09 39.98
C GLN A 287 -5.39 4.03 40.20
N ALA A 288 -4.20 4.48 40.59
CA ALA A 288 -3.07 3.60 40.89
C ALA A 288 -3.35 2.81 42.19
N GLY A 289 -3.07 1.51 42.17
CA GLY A 289 -3.30 0.62 43.31
C GLY A 289 -4.75 0.16 43.49
N GLU A 290 -5.70 0.74 42.76
CA GLU A 290 -7.10 0.34 42.79
C GLU A 290 -7.46 -0.59 41.62
N GLU A 291 -8.35 -1.53 41.91
CA GLU A 291 -9.03 -2.28 40.87
C GLU A 291 -9.97 -1.35 40.11
N SER A 292 -9.98 -1.39 38.78
CA SER A 292 -10.89 -0.61 37.96
C SER A 292 -11.51 -1.53 36.92
N GLY A 293 -12.82 -1.70 36.99
CA GLY A 293 -13.56 -2.59 36.12
C GLY A 293 -14.99 -2.10 35.97
N PHE A 294 -15.67 -2.62 34.96
CA PHE A 294 -17.06 -2.33 34.71
C PHE A 294 -17.77 -3.57 34.20
N ASP A 295 -18.99 -3.77 34.67
CA ASP A 295 -19.96 -4.69 34.11
C ASP A 295 -20.95 -3.87 33.31
N PHE A 296 -21.28 -4.30 32.10
CA PHE A 296 -22.17 -3.57 31.19
C PHE A 296 -23.07 -4.53 30.44
N ARG A 297 -24.36 -4.21 30.38
CA ARG A 297 -25.36 -4.96 29.64
C ARG A 297 -26.27 -4.00 28.91
N LEU A 298 -26.63 -4.38 27.69
CA LEU A 298 -27.68 -3.75 26.91
C LEU A 298 -28.83 -4.73 26.81
N GLU A 299 -30.03 -4.25 27.06
CA GLU A 299 -31.25 -4.99 26.85
C GLU A 299 -32.22 -4.18 25.99
N ALA A 300 -32.87 -4.84 25.03
CA ALA A 300 -33.95 -4.29 24.24
C ALA A 300 -35.12 -5.28 24.30
N ASP A 301 -36.33 -4.81 24.60
CA ASP A 301 -37.53 -5.65 24.71
C ASP A 301 -37.37 -6.86 25.66
N GLY A 302 -36.59 -6.68 26.74
CA GLY A 302 -36.28 -7.73 27.72
C GLY A 302 -35.30 -8.80 27.22
N LYS A 303 -34.59 -8.57 26.10
CA LYS A 303 -33.56 -9.46 25.56
C LYS A 303 -32.21 -8.77 25.54
N ALA A 304 -31.15 -9.53 25.86
CA ALA A 304 -29.78 -9.03 25.78
C ALA A 304 -29.38 -8.69 24.33
N VAL A 305 -28.81 -7.52 24.12
CA VAL A 305 -28.22 -7.08 22.86
C VAL A 305 -26.76 -7.49 22.83
N SER A 306 -26.35 -8.20 21.78
CA SER A 306 -24.97 -8.67 21.65
C SER A 306 -24.03 -7.54 21.26
N LEU A 307 -22.94 -7.42 22.03
CA LEU A 307 -21.85 -6.50 21.76
C LEU A 307 -20.81 -7.15 20.86
N SER A 308 -20.19 -6.36 20.00
CA SER A 308 -19.09 -6.78 19.12
C SER A 308 -17.99 -5.73 19.09
N ALA A 309 -16.75 -6.17 19.26
CA ALA A 309 -15.57 -5.32 19.10
C ALA A 309 -15.24 -5.04 17.62
N GLY A 310 -15.80 -5.79 16.67
CA GLY A 310 -15.53 -5.59 15.24
C GLY A 310 -14.11 -5.93 14.80
N VAL A 311 -13.41 -6.83 15.50
CA VAL A 311 -12.03 -7.24 15.22
C VAL A 311 -11.99 -8.72 14.85
N LYS A 312 -11.45 -9.06 13.67
CA LYS A 312 -11.29 -10.45 13.23
C LYS A 312 -10.30 -11.19 14.14
N GLY A 313 -10.63 -12.44 14.48
CA GLY A 313 -9.82 -13.25 15.40
C GLY A 313 -10.01 -12.94 16.89
N TYR A 314 -10.96 -12.07 17.25
CA TYR A 314 -11.29 -11.72 18.63
C TYR A 314 -12.78 -11.88 18.92
N GLU A 315 -13.11 -12.71 19.91
CA GLU A 315 -14.49 -12.97 20.34
C GLU A 315 -14.95 -12.10 21.52
N GLY A 316 -14.05 -11.28 22.08
CA GLY A 316 -14.40 -10.43 23.21
C GLY A 316 -15.26 -9.23 22.80
N GLN A 317 -16.00 -8.71 23.78
CA GLN A 317 -17.00 -7.66 23.55
C GLN A 317 -16.40 -6.25 23.48
N TRP A 318 -15.19 -6.06 24.04
CA TRP A 318 -14.62 -4.75 24.27
C TRP A 318 -13.17 -4.65 23.79
N LEU A 319 -12.84 -3.48 23.26
CA LEU A 319 -11.49 -3.01 23.01
C LEU A 319 -11.12 -1.94 24.03
N TYR A 320 -9.82 -1.79 24.30
CA TYR A 320 -9.31 -0.93 25.36
C TYR A 320 -8.16 -0.08 24.82
N THR A 321 -8.17 1.22 25.07
CA THR A 321 -7.05 2.13 24.77
C THR A 321 -6.88 3.15 25.90
N GLY A 322 -5.75 3.85 25.90
CA GLY A 322 -5.51 4.99 26.79
C GLY A 322 -4.60 4.69 27.99
N MET A 323 -5.05 5.18 29.16
CA MET A 323 -4.25 5.88 30.19
C MET A 323 -3.95 7.33 29.80
N PHE A 324 -5.00 8.06 29.39
CA PHE A 324 -4.92 9.48 29.09
C PHE A 324 -4.82 10.29 30.38
N GLY A 325 -4.07 11.40 30.33
CA GLY A 325 -4.05 12.40 31.40
C GLY A 325 -5.30 13.28 31.33
N ASP A 326 -5.13 14.57 31.59
CA ASP A 326 -6.22 15.54 31.50
C ASP A 326 -6.64 15.79 30.03
N ASP A 327 -5.69 15.68 29.10
CA ASP A 327 -5.91 15.83 27.66
C ASP A 327 -6.40 14.51 27.02
N ILE A 328 -7.69 14.23 27.19
CA ILE A 328 -8.35 13.09 26.54
C ILE A 328 -8.66 13.45 25.07
N PRO A 329 -8.36 12.59 24.08
CA PRO A 329 -8.72 12.84 22.69
C PRO A 329 -10.24 13.10 22.52
N PRO A 330 -10.63 13.92 21.53
CA PRO A 330 -12.05 14.13 21.22
C PRO A 330 -12.77 12.80 20.98
N VAL A 331 -13.98 12.66 21.52
CA VAL A 331 -14.78 11.43 21.37
C VAL A 331 -15.01 11.08 19.91
N SER A 332 -15.18 12.08 19.04
CA SER A 332 -15.30 11.89 17.60
C SER A 332 -14.09 11.20 16.97
N ASP A 333 -12.86 11.48 17.45
CA ASP A 333 -11.66 10.80 16.97
C ASP A 333 -11.60 9.37 17.48
N LEU A 334 -12.02 9.12 18.73
CA LEU A 334 -12.03 7.79 19.36
C LEU A 334 -13.08 6.84 18.76
N LEU A 335 -14.00 7.34 17.93
CA LEU A 335 -14.89 6.49 17.14
C LEU A 335 -14.14 5.74 16.03
N SER A 336 -13.05 6.29 15.51
CA SER A 336 -12.18 5.62 14.55
C SER A 336 -11.14 4.75 15.24
N MET A 337 -10.69 3.70 14.56
CA MET A 337 -9.55 2.90 14.98
C MET A 337 -8.33 3.12 14.08
N GLU A 338 -8.33 4.18 13.26
CA GLU A 338 -7.22 4.50 12.34
C GLU A 338 -6.14 5.40 12.96
N LYS A 339 -6.40 5.95 14.15
CA LYS A 339 -5.52 6.93 14.81
C LYS A 339 -4.84 6.36 16.04
N VAL A 340 -3.63 6.85 16.28
CA VAL A 340 -2.88 6.66 17.53
C VAL A 340 -2.95 7.94 18.35
N TYR A 341 -2.79 7.81 19.67
CA TYR A 341 -2.96 8.93 20.58
C TYR A 341 -1.80 8.99 21.59
N PRO A 342 -1.35 10.18 22.01
CA PRO A 342 -0.45 10.28 23.15
C PRO A 342 -1.19 9.91 24.44
N GLY A 343 -0.57 9.07 25.28
CA GLY A 343 -1.03 8.80 26.65
C GLY A 343 0.08 8.99 27.67
N LYS A 344 -0.24 8.80 28.96
CA LYS A 344 0.73 9.02 30.06
C LYS A 344 1.98 8.17 29.96
N ASN A 345 1.88 6.97 29.39
CA ASN A 345 2.95 5.99 29.29
C ASN A 345 3.41 5.74 27.85
N GLY A 346 3.27 6.74 26.98
CA GLY A 346 3.61 6.66 25.56
C GLY A 346 2.39 6.57 24.64
N THR A 347 2.62 6.17 23.39
CA THR A 347 1.56 6.11 22.38
C THR A 347 0.55 4.99 22.68
N CYS A 348 -0.72 5.37 22.75
CA CYS A 348 -1.85 4.50 22.97
C CYS A 348 -2.49 4.07 21.65
N PHE A 349 -2.83 2.79 21.58
CA PHE A 349 -3.66 2.20 20.54
C PHE A 349 -4.52 1.07 21.12
N TRP A 350 -5.48 0.60 20.35
CA TRP A 350 -6.47 -0.39 20.77
C TRP A 350 -5.83 -1.75 21.09
N LYS A 351 -6.12 -2.24 22.30
CA LYS A 351 -5.75 -3.55 22.84
C LYS A 351 -7.00 -4.38 23.12
N THR A 352 -6.80 -5.67 23.33
CA THR A 352 -7.85 -6.58 23.80
C THR A 352 -7.56 -7.10 25.20
N ASP A 353 -8.55 -7.76 25.79
CA ASP A 353 -8.43 -8.38 27.11
C ASP A 353 -7.80 -9.78 27.05
N LEU A 354 -6.69 -9.87 26.32
CA LEU A 354 -5.87 -11.06 26.15
C LEU A 354 -4.39 -10.71 26.38
N PRO A 355 -3.54 -11.66 26.81
CA PRO A 355 -2.12 -11.39 27.04
C PRO A 355 -1.45 -10.84 25.78
N ASP A 356 -0.60 -9.82 25.92
CA ASP A 356 0.26 -9.30 24.84
C ASP A 356 -0.47 -8.92 23.53
N SER A 357 -1.76 -8.63 23.62
CA SER A 357 -2.65 -8.54 22.45
C SER A 357 -2.96 -7.11 22.01
N PHE A 358 -2.99 -6.92 20.70
CA PHE A 358 -3.28 -5.63 20.07
C PHE A 358 -4.24 -5.81 18.90
N VAL A 359 -5.02 -4.77 18.64
CA VAL A 359 -5.70 -4.61 17.35
C VAL A 359 -4.66 -4.10 16.35
N ARG A 360 -4.66 -4.68 15.14
CA ARG A 360 -3.85 -4.21 14.03
C ARG A 360 -4.69 -3.95 12.79
N ILE A 361 -4.26 -3.01 11.96
CA ILE A 361 -4.92 -2.60 10.72
C ILE A 361 -4.19 -3.23 9.53
N PHE A 362 -4.95 -3.84 8.63
CA PHE A 362 -4.44 -4.43 7.39
C PHE A 362 -5.18 -3.92 6.15
N SER A 363 -4.41 -3.67 5.09
CA SER A 363 -4.93 -3.39 3.74
C SER A 363 -4.97 -4.71 2.97
N GLU A 364 -6.15 -5.35 2.94
CA GLU A 364 -6.32 -6.68 2.35
C GLU A 364 -6.74 -6.65 0.89
N GLU A 365 -7.32 -5.54 0.42
CA GLU A 365 -7.68 -5.34 -0.98
C GLU A 365 -6.45 -5.39 -1.88
N GLU A 366 -6.63 -5.75 -3.15
CA GLU A 366 -5.48 -5.82 -4.07
C GLU A 366 -4.88 -4.43 -4.33
N LEU A 367 -5.72 -3.44 -4.64
CA LEU A 367 -5.28 -2.08 -4.94
C LEU A 367 -5.91 -1.04 -4.01
N TYR A 368 -7.22 -1.10 -3.71
CA TYR A 368 -7.88 -0.05 -2.92
C TYR A 368 -7.26 0.13 -1.53
N GLY A 369 -6.99 1.38 -1.12
CA GLY A 369 -6.35 1.67 0.16
C GLY A 369 -4.89 1.23 0.29
N LYS A 370 -4.19 0.91 -0.82
CA LYS A 370 -2.73 0.67 -0.79
C LYS A 370 -1.91 1.88 -1.18
N TRP A 371 -0.81 2.09 -0.45
CA TRP A 371 0.20 3.06 -0.83
C TRP A 371 1.25 2.41 -1.74
N THR A 372 1.15 2.66 -3.04
CA THR A 372 2.14 2.23 -4.05
C THR A 372 2.23 3.27 -5.16
N TYR A 373 3.41 3.45 -5.79
CA TYR A 373 3.49 4.43 -6.88
C TYR A 373 2.51 4.16 -8.05
N PRO A 374 2.21 2.91 -8.47
CA PRO A 374 1.25 2.68 -9.56
C PRO A 374 -0.16 3.15 -9.19
N CYS A 375 -0.57 2.98 -7.92
CA CYS A 375 -1.83 3.54 -7.42
C CYS A 375 -1.80 5.08 -7.45
N GLY A 376 -0.68 5.71 -7.07
CA GLY A 376 -0.52 7.17 -7.13
C GLY A 376 -0.76 7.73 -8.54
N VAL A 377 -0.14 7.10 -9.54
CA VAL A 377 -0.38 7.42 -10.95
C VAL A 377 -1.83 7.21 -11.34
N THR A 378 -2.41 6.07 -10.95
CA THR A 378 -3.76 5.71 -11.35
C THR A 378 -4.79 6.71 -10.83
N LEU A 379 -4.69 7.02 -9.54
CA LEU A 379 -5.58 7.96 -8.87
C LEU A 379 -5.43 9.38 -9.39
N TYR A 380 -4.22 9.80 -9.80
CA TYR A 380 -4.04 11.09 -10.47
C TYR A 380 -4.80 11.18 -11.81
N GLY A 381 -4.75 10.13 -12.62
CA GLY A 381 -5.54 10.05 -13.86
C GLY A 381 -7.04 10.07 -13.61
N LEU A 382 -7.52 9.30 -12.63
CA LEU A 382 -8.93 9.27 -12.24
C LEU A 382 -9.43 10.60 -11.66
N LEU A 383 -8.62 11.29 -10.83
CA LEU A 383 -8.95 12.62 -10.32
C LEU A 383 -9.10 13.61 -11.47
N THR A 384 -8.17 13.58 -12.44
CA THR A 384 -8.22 14.45 -13.62
C THR A 384 -9.47 14.17 -14.46
N ALA A 385 -9.80 12.89 -14.70
CA ALA A 385 -11.02 12.50 -15.39
C ALA A 385 -12.28 12.90 -14.63
N SER A 386 -12.35 12.70 -13.31
CA SER A 386 -13.51 13.08 -12.49
C SER A 386 -13.88 14.55 -12.67
N ARG A 387 -12.87 15.44 -12.73
CA ARG A 387 -13.05 16.87 -12.95
C ARG A 387 -13.49 17.18 -14.37
N TYR A 388 -12.82 16.62 -15.37
CA TYR A 388 -13.13 16.87 -16.77
C TYR A 388 -14.53 16.36 -17.14
N PHE A 389 -14.96 15.23 -16.59
CA PHE A 389 -16.27 14.63 -16.82
C PHE A 389 -17.37 15.16 -15.90
N ASN A 390 -17.02 15.93 -14.87
CA ASN A 390 -17.91 16.35 -13.78
C ASN A 390 -18.60 15.16 -13.07
N ARG A 391 -17.81 14.16 -12.68
CA ARG A 391 -18.26 12.92 -11.99
C ARG A 391 -17.90 12.98 -10.50
N ALA A 392 -18.85 13.45 -9.69
CA ALA A 392 -18.67 13.59 -8.24
C ALA A 392 -18.39 12.25 -7.54
N ASP A 393 -18.95 11.15 -8.04
CA ASP A 393 -18.73 9.80 -7.52
C ASP A 393 -17.32 9.29 -7.76
N TRP A 394 -16.73 9.57 -8.94
CA TRP A 394 -15.32 9.28 -9.20
C TRP A 394 -14.40 10.14 -8.33
N GLN A 395 -14.76 11.41 -8.14
CA GLN A 395 -13.99 12.31 -7.31
C GLN A 395 -14.02 11.85 -5.84
N GLU A 396 -15.18 11.48 -5.32
CA GLU A 396 -15.32 10.96 -3.95
C GLU A 396 -14.46 9.72 -3.73
N TYR A 397 -14.52 8.75 -4.65
CA TYR A 397 -13.70 7.52 -4.59
C TYR A 397 -12.20 7.84 -4.43
N VAL A 398 -11.69 8.78 -5.25
CA VAL A 398 -10.26 9.14 -5.22
C VAL A 398 -9.90 9.94 -3.97
N LEU A 399 -10.76 10.86 -3.54
CA LEU A 399 -10.51 11.67 -2.34
C LEU A 399 -10.57 10.83 -1.06
N GLU A 400 -11.45 9.84 -0.99
CA GLU A 400 -11.53 8.93 0.15
C GLU A 400 -10.32 8.00 0.21
N TYR A 401 -9.85 7.49 -0.93
CA TYR A 401 -8.59 6.74 -0.98
C TYR A 401 -7.43 7.58 -0.40
N ALA A 402 -7.28 8.83 -0.84
CA ALA A 402 -6.24 9.73 -0.34
C ALA A 402 -6.37 9.97 1.17
N ARG A 403 -7.60 10.22 1.65
CA ARG A 403 -7.87 10.41 3.08
C ARG A 403 -7.49 9.17 3.90
N MET A 404 -7.93 7.98 3.50
CA MET A 404 -7.68 6.72 4.20
C MET A 404 -6.20 6.41 4.34
N THR A 405 -5.43 6.59 3.27
CA THR A 405 -3.99 6.31 3.27
C THR A 405 -3.20 7.32 4.09
N ALA A 406 -3.52 8.61 4.00
CA ALA A 406 -2.89 9.64 4.82
C ALA A 406 -3.25 9.50 6.32
N ALA A 407 -4.51 9.22 6.66
CA ALA A 407 -4.97 9.08 8.04
C ALA A 407 -4.29 7.92 8.78
N ALA A 408 -3.94 6.84 8.08
CA ALA A 408 -3.29 5.67 8.67
C ALA A 408 -1.76 5.80 8.82
N TYR A 409 -1.13 6.92 8.40
CA TYR A 409 0.33 7.04 8.41
C TYR A 409 0.93 7.00 9.82
N ASP A 410 0.41 7.80 10.75
CA ASP A 410 0.92 7.81 12.14
C ASP A 410 0.73 6.44 12.82
N TYR A 411 -0.39 5.76 12.54
CA TYR A 411 -0.61 4.38 12.96
C TYR A 411 0.42 3.43 12.35
N SER A 412 0.72 3.52 11.05
CA SER A 412 1.65 2.61 10.39
C SER A 412 3.07 2.69 10.98
N LEU A 413 3.52 3.89 11.39
CA LEU A 413 4.78 4.04 12.12
C LEU A 413 4.73 3.41 13.51
N TYR A 414 3.62 3.60 14.23
CA TYR A 414 3.40 2.95 15.53
C TYR A 414 3.40 1.43 15.39
N ASP A 415 2.64 0.89 14.45
CA ASP A 415 2.53 -0.55 14.19
C ASP A 415 3.90 -1.15 13.86
N LYS A 416 4.68 -0.49 12.98
CA LYS A 416 6.07 -0.86 12.72
C LYS A 416 6.95 -0.82 13.96
N SER A 417 6.75 0.12 14.88
CA SER A 417 7.55 0.22 16.12
C SER A 417 7.25 -0.91 17.11
N ILE A 418 6.03 -1.43 17.13
CA ILE A 418 5.59 -2.47 18.05
C ILE A 418 5.83 -3.87 17.46
N PHE A 419 5.44 -4.07 16.20
CA PHE A 419 5.46 -5.38 15.53
C PHE A 419 6.65 -5.56 14.59
N GLY A 420 7.49 -4.53 14.42
CA GLY A 420 8.64 -4.48 13.53
C GLY A 420 8.29 -4.22 12.06
N TYR A 421 7.06 -4.54 11.63
CA TYR A 421 6.62 -4.44 10.24
C TYR A 421 5.14 -4.03 10.14
N PRO A 422 4.77 -3.02 9.34
CA PRO A 422 3.43 -2.45 9.36
C PRO A 422 2.42 -3.25 8.49
N GLY A 423 1.16 -3.32 8.93
CA GLY A 423 0.05 -3.94 8.18
C GLY A 423 -0.56 -3.06 7.07
N VAL A 424 -0.23 -1.77 7.06
CA VAL A 424 -0.66 -0.78 6.05
C VAL A 424 0.50 0.16 5.72
N ASN A 425 0.43 0.85 4.58
CA ASN A 425 1.44 1.84 4.17
C ASN A 425 2.88 1.30 4.16
N THR A 426 3.08 0.01 3.85
CA THR A 426 4.38 -0.67 3.94
C THR A 426 5.51 0.05 3.20
N GLN A 427 5.30 0.44 1.93
CA GLN A 427 6.30 1.18 1.15
C GLN A 427 6.63 2.53 1.78
N LEU A 428 5.59 3.26 2.18
CA LEU A 428 5.73 4.56 2.82
C LEU A 428 6.49 4.49 4.15
N CYS A 429 6.30 3.42 4.93
CA CYS A 429 7.08 3.20 6.14
C CYS A 429 8.51 2.73 5.87
N TRP A 430 8.79 2.23 4.66
CA TRP A 430 10.11 1.80 4.24
C TRP A 430 10.96 3.00 3.82
N LEU A 431 10.37 3.91 3.01
CA LEU A 431 10.89 5.22 2.62
C LEU A 431 12.40 5.20 2.34
N SER A 432 12.80 4.34 1.39
CA SER A 432 14.20 4.07 1.04
C SER A 432 14.57 4.50 -0.37
N GLU A 433 13.58 4.59 -1.26
CA GLU A 433 13.74 5.01 -2.66
C GLU A 433 12.58 5.94 -3.05
N LEU A 434 12.72 6.67 -4.15
CA LEU A 434 11.69 7.59 -4.63
C LEU A 434 10.37 6.87 -4.99
N ASP A 435 10.45 5.60 -5.41
CA ASP A 435 9.30 4.75 -5.69
C ASP A 435 8.37 4.58 -4.46
N ASP A 436 8.90 4.71 -3.24
CA ASP A 436 8.16 4.52 -1.99
C ASP A 436 7.17 5.65 -1.69
N CYS A 437 7.34 6.82 -2.30
CA CYS A 437 6.60 8.01 -1.89
C CYS A 437 6.24 8.97 -3.02
N GLY A 438 7.04 9.01 -4.08
CA GLY A 438 7.04 10.09 -5.06
C GLY A 438 5.74 10.31 -5.79
N SER A 439 5.32 9.31 -6.57
CA SER A 439 4.09 9.40 -7.35
C SER A 439 2.85 9.55 -6.46
N PHE A 440 2.75 8.75 -5.39
CA PHE A 440 1.59 8.79 -4.51
C PHE A 440 1.52 10.10 -3.72
N GLY A 441 2.65 10.59 -3.19
CA GLY A 441 2.72 11.90 -2.54
C GLY A 441 2.36 13.03 -3.50
N SER A 442 2.78 12.93 -4.76
CA SER A 442 2.41 13.89 -5.79
C SER A 442 0.89 13.88 -6.05
N PHE A 443 0.27 12.71 -6.10
CA PHE A 443 -1.19 12.56 -6.17
C PHE A 443 -1.89 13.11 -4.92
N LEU A 444 -1.39 12.80 -3.73
CA LEU A 444 -1.93 13.25 -2.46
C LEU A 444 -2.03 14.78 -2.41
N LEU A 445 -1.01 15.48 -2.92
CA LEU A 445 -1.03 16.95 -3.04
C LEU A 445 -2.06 17.49 -4.04
N GLU A 446 -2.41 16.74 -5.09
CA GLU A 446 -3.54 17.11 -5.96
C GLU A 446 -4.90 16.89 -5.27
N ALA A 447 -5.05 15.77 -4.55
CA ALA A 447 -6.26 15.49 -3.77
C ALA A 447 -6.47 16.51 -2.65
N TYR A 448 -5.38 16.92 -1.98
CA TYR A 448 -5.36 17.93 -0.92
C TYR A 448 -6.03 19.25 -1.31
N LYS A 449 -5.90 19.67 -2.58
CA LYS A 449 -6.55 20.91 -3.09
C LYS A 449 -8.07 20.88 -2.98
N TYR A 450 -8.68 19.70 -2.89
CA TYR A 450 -10.12 19.50 -2.80
C TYR A 450 -10.59 19.11 -1.40
N ARG A 451 -9.78 18.34 -0.67
CA ARG A 451 -10.08 17.90 0.70
C ARG A 451 -8.83 18.07 1.58
N PRO A 452 -8.54 19.30 2.05
CA PRO A 452 -7.41 19.54 2.94
C PRO A 452 -7.52 18.72 4.22
N SER A 453 -6.40 18.19 4.70
CA SER A 453 -6.30 17.53 6.01
C SER A 453 -4.90 17.72 6.58
N SER A 454 -4.82 17.82 7.91
CA SER A 454 -3.54 17.97 8.61
C SER A 454 -2.62 16.77 8.39
N GLU A 455 -3.21 15.59 8.26
CA GLU A 455 -2.54 14.32 8.03
C GLU A 455 -1.84 14.31 6.66
N ALA A 456 -2.52 14.79 5.61
CA ALA A 456 -1.92 14.90 4.28
C ALA A 456 -0.80 15.96 4.21
N GLU A 457 -0.97 17.09 4.91
CA GLU A 457 0.05 18.15 4.97
C GLU A 457 1.32 17.65 5.69
N ARG A 458 1.18 17.07 6.89
CA ARG A 458 2.31 16.48 7.63
C ARG A 458 3.01 15.38 6.81
N LEU A 459 2.24 14.55 6.12
CA LEU A 459 2.80 13.50 5.28
C LEU A 459 3.56 14.08 4.08
N ALA A 460 3.07 15.16 3.47
CA ALA A 460 3.82 15.85 2.42
C ALA A 460 5.16 16.38 2.93
N ASP A 461 5.22 16.94 4.15
CA ASP A 461 6.47 17.40 4.76
C ASP A 461 7.47 16.26 4.99
N VAL A 462 6.99 15.08 5.41
CA VAL A 462 7.84 13.89 5.55
C VAL A 462 8.46 13.48 4.21
N ILE A 463 7.65 13.47 3.14
CA ILE A 463 8.12 13.10 1.80
C ILE A 463 9.12 14.13 1.28
N ALA A 464 8.87 15.42 1.52
CA ALA A 464 9.79 16.50 1.17
C ALA A 464 11.13 16.41 1.92
N ASP A 465 11.12 16.13 3.23
CA ASP A 465 12.34 15.87 4.01
C ASP A 465 13.12 14.69 3.43
N PHE A 466 12.43 13.58 3.13
CA PHE A 466 13.06 12.42 2.53
C PHE A 466 13.75 12.75 1.21
N MET A 467 13.02 13.35 0.25
CA MET A 467 13.59 13.68 -1.07
C MET A 467 14.75 14.68 -0.97
N ARG A 468 14.66 15.67 -0.07
CA ARG A 468 15.68 16.72 0.07
C ARG A 468 16.93 16.21 0.80
N ASN A 469 16.74 15.48 1.89
CA ASN A 469 17.80 15.25 2.88
C ASN A 469 18.24 13.79 3.01
N ARG A 470 17.43 12.81 2.56
CA ARG A 470 17.68 11.38 2.81
C ARG A 470 17.83 10.52 1.56
N GLN A 471 17.11 10.83 0.49
CA GLN A 471 17.26 10.13 -0.79
C GLN A 471 18.73 10.22 -1.23
N ARG A 472 19.30 9.09 -1.63
CA ARG A 472 20.68 9.01 -2.10
C ARG A 472 20.87 9.91 -3.32
N ARG A 473 21.98 10.65 -3.33
CA ARG A 473 22.40 11.54 -4.41
C ARG A 473 23.88 11.38 -4.71
N GLU A 474 24.28 11.64 -5.94
CA GLU A 474 25.69 11.78 -6.30
C GLU A 474 26.20 13.20 -5.97
N LYS A 475 27.50 13.44 -6.18
CA LYS A 475 28.19 14.69 -5.78
C LYS A 475 27.60 15.95 -6.42
N ASP A 476 27.03 15.84 -7.61
CA ASP A 476 26.38 16.94 -8.33
C ASP A 476 24.89 17.10 -7.98
N MET A 477 24.42 16.36 -6.95
CA MET A 477 23.06 16.35 -6.43
C MET A 477 22.02 15.62 -7.29
N VAL A 478 22.41 14.88 -8.34
CA VAL A 478 21.48 14.01 -9.07
C VAL A 478 21.02 12.86 -8.16
N PHE A 479 19.75 12.49 -8.25
CA PHE A 479 19.21 11.33 -7.54
C PHE A 479 19.84 10.01 -8.02
N SER A 480 20.09 9.11 -7.08
CA SER A 480 20.57 7.75 -7.34
C SER A 480 19.98 6.76 -6.34
N ARG A 481 20.14 5.46 -6.60
CA ARG A 481 19.56 4.36 -5.80
C ARG A 481 20.60 3.63 -4.97
N ASN A 482 20.19 2.94 -3.90
CA ASN A 482 21.10 2.31 -2.94
C ASN A 482 21.95 1.17 -3.50
N ASN A 483 21.57 0.61 -4.64
CA ASN A 483 22.29 -0.47 -5.33
C ASN A 483 23.35 0.05 -6.34
N ASN A 484 23.82 1.28 -6.20
CA ASN A 484 24.77 1.94 -7.13
C ASN A 484 24.26 2.02 -8.58
N THR A 485 22.98 2.30 -8.76
CA THR A 485 22.39 2.56 -10.08
C THR A 485 21.59 3.86 -10.09
N MET A 486 21.29 4.38 -11.29
CA MET A 486 20.36 5.50 -11.50
C MET A 486 19.35 5.10 -12.59
N TRP A 487 18.08 5.47 -12.42
CA TRP A 487 16.97 5.01 -13.26
C TRP A 487 16.18 6.21 -13.77
N ILE A 488 15.90 6.31 -15.07
CA ILE A 488 15.17 7.47 -15.61
C ILE A 488 13.75 7.64 -15.04
N ASP A 489 13.17 6.56 -14.51
CA ASP A 489 11.91 6.52 -13.76
C ASP A 489 11.91 7.52 -12.59
N ASP A 490 13.07 7.71 -11.95
CA ASP A 490 13.27 8.64 -10.82
C ASP A 490 12.95 10.11 -11.19
N MET A 491 12.92 10.46 -12.48
CA MET A 491 12.40 11.76 -12.91
C MET A 491 10.92 11.92 -12.57
N TYR A 492 10.09 10.94 -12.90
CA TYR A 492 8.66 11.00 -12.59
C TYR A 492 8.38 10.74 -11.10
N MET A 493 9.20 9.92 -10.44
CA MET A 493 9.05 9.70 -9.00
C MET A 493 9.49 10.92 -8.16
N SER A 494 10.14 11.93 -8.73
CA SER A 494 10.56 13.12 -7.97
C SER A 494 9.92 14.42 -8.47
N ILE A 495 10.05 14.74 -9.75
CA ILE A 495 9.73 16.06 -10.32
C ILE A 495 8.27 16.48 -10.05
N PRO A 496 7.24 15.65 -10.31
CA PRO A 496 5.85 16.01 -10.04
C PRO A 496 5.59 16.30 -8.56
N PHE A 497 6.20 15.55 -7.63
CA PHE A 497 6.08 15.83 -6.20
C PHE A 497 6.74 17.17 -5.85
N LEU A 498 8.01 17.37 -6.25
CA LEU A 498 8.75 18.60 -5.99
C LEU A 498 8.01 19.85 -6.52
N CYS A 499 7.41 19.73 -7.70
CA CYS A 499 6.59 20.78 -8.31
C CYS A 499 5.36 21.14 -7.47
N ARG A 500 4.62 20.12 -7.01
CA ARG A 500 3.39 20.32 -6.24
C ARG A 500 3.68 20.76 -4.81
N TYR A 501 4.76 20.26 -4.21
CA TYR A 501 5.20 20.67 -2.88
C TYR A 501 5.74 22.10 -2.88
N TYR A 502 6.41 22.54 -3.96
CA TYR A 502 6.71 23.96 -4.17
C TYR A 502 5.45 24.83 -4.17
N LYS A 503 4.36 24.39 -4.82
CA LYS A 503 3.09 25.14 -4.81
C LYS A 503 2.42 25.18 -3.44
N LEU A 504 2.65 24.18 -2.59
CA LEU A 504 2.14 24.14 -1.21
C LEU A 504 2.99 25.01 -0.26
N SER A 505 4.31 24.83 -0.30
CA SER A 505 5.25 25.43 0.65
C SER A 505 5.78 26.82 0.25
N GLU A 506 5.64 27.18 -1.03
CA GLU A 506 6.24 28.36 -1.67
C GLU A 506 7.79 28.41 -1.63
N ASP A 507 8.46 27.35 -1.15
CA ASP A 507 9.93 27.24 -1.13
C ASP A 507 10.46 26.92 -2.53
N ARG A 508 11.03 27.95 -3.19
CA ARG A 508 11.62 27.86 -4.53
C ARG A 508 12.68 26.78 -4.68
N ALA A 509 13.35 26.36 -3.58
CA ALA A 509 14.38 25.33 -3.64
C ALA A 509 13.86 24.00 -4.22
N TYR A 510 12.58 23.68 -4.05
CA TYR A 510 11.99 22.46 -4.62
C TYR A 510 11.77 22.56 -6.13
N LEU A 511 11.39 23.74 -6.65
CA LEU A 511 11.28 23.97 -8.09
C LEU A 511 12.67 23.97 -8.75
N ASP A 512 13.64 24.60 -8.10
CA ASP A 512 15.04 24.62 -8.56
C ASP A 512 15.63 23.20 -8.59
N ASP A 513 15.31 22.36 -7.60
CA ASP A 513 15.74 20.97 -7.59
C ASP A 513 15.06 20.14 -8.69
N ALA A 514 13.76 20.35 -8.96
CA ALA A 514 13.09 19.72 -10.09
C ALA A 514 13.78 20.05 -11.43
N CYS A 515 14.14 21.32 -11.66
CA CYS A 515 14.91 21.75 -12.83
C CYS A 515 16.31 21.15 -12.87
N ARG A 516 16.99 21.07 -11.72
CA ARG A 516 18.31 20.43 -11.59
C ARG A 516 18.24 18.95 -11.99
N GLN A 517 17.27 18.20 -11.47
CA GLN A 517 17.09 16.80 -11.83
C GLN A 517 16.84 16.65 -13.32
N ALA A 518 15.95 17.45 -13.92
CA ALA A 518 15.71 17.38 -15.37
C ALA A 518 16.99 17.55 -16.21
N LYS A 519 17.84 18.54 -15.86
CA LYS A 519 19.11 18.78 -16.56
C LYS A 519 20.14 17.68 -16.34
N LEU A 520 20.32 17.23 -15.09
CA LEU A 520 21.30 16.20 -14.76
C LEU A 520 20.90 14.85 -15.37
N PHE A 521 19.63 14.45 -15.28
CA PHE A 521 19.17 13.23 -15.94
C PHE A 521 19.40 13.28 -17.45
N LYS A 522 19.16 14.42 -18.11
CA LYS A 522 19.55 14.57 -19.53
C LYS A 522 21.05 14.34 -19.73
N GLN A 523 21.90 14.98 -18.94
CA GLN A 523 23.36 14.84 -19.03
C GLN A 523 23.82 13.38 -18.86
N TYR A 524 23.20 12.65 -17.93
CA TYR A 524 23.60 11.29 -17.59
C TYR A 524 23.07 10.24 -18.58
N PHE A 525 21.84 10.37 -19.09
CA PHE A 525 21.13 9.27 -19.77
C PHE A 525 20.82 9.50 -21.24
N PHE A 526 20.88 10.74 -21.72
CA PHE A 526 20.41 11.08 -23.07
C PHE A 526 21.35 10.52 -24.14
N MET A 527 20.78 9.77 -25.08
CA MET A 527 21.46 9.22 -26.25
C MET A 527 21.27 10.18 -27.43
N THR A 528 22.23 11.08 -27.63
CA THR A 528 22.15 12.19 -28.60
C THR A 528 21.86 11.73 -30.04
N ASP A 529 22.37 10.58 -30.45
CA ASP A 529 22.14 9.99 -31.78
C ASP A 529 20.69 9.55 -31.99
N LYS A 530 20.01 9.13 -30.93
CA LYS A 530 18.61 8.66 -30.95
C LYS A 530 17.60 9.71 -30.52
N LYS A 531 18.04 10.75 -29.80
CA LYS A 531 17.19 11.68 -29.06
C LYS A 531 16.23 10.95 -28.10
N LEU A 532 16.71 9.88 -27.48
CA LEU A 532 16.00 9.05 -26.51
C LEU A 532 16.86 8.85 -25.27
N MET A 533 16.28 8.34 -24.20
CA MET A 533 16.96 8.08 -22.93
C MET A 533 17.34 6.62 -22.80
N SER A 534 18.56 6.35 -22.35
CA SER A 534 18.94 5.06 -21.80
C SER A 534 18.14 4.81 -20.51
N HIS A 535 17.67 3.59 -20.26
CA HIS A 535 16.88 3.30 -19.05
C HIS A 535 17.71 3.43 -17.75
N ILE A 536 18.87 2.77 -17.71
CA ILE A 536 19.67 2.65 -16.48
C ILE A 536 21.11 3.10 -16.70
N ILE A 537 21.74 3.60 -15.63
CA ILE A 537 23.19 3.75 -15.49
C ILE A 537 23.69 2.91 -14.32
N ASP A 538 24.75 2.13 -14.56
CA ASP A 538 25.60 1.58 -13.51
C ASP A 538 26.60 2.63 -13.03
N LEU A 539 26.58 2.97 -11.74
CA LEU A 539 27.54 3.92 -11.16
C LEU A 539 28.87 3.26 -10.82
N THR A 540 28.90 1.94 -10.59
CA THR A 540 30.13 1.18 -10.35
C THR A 540 30.99 1.17 -11.61
N TYR A 541 30.38 1.00 -12.78
CA TYR A 541 31.09 0.96 -14.06
C TYR A 541 31.00 2.27 -14.86
N GLY A 542 30.19 3.24 -14.43
CA GLY A 542 29.94 4.48 -15.16
C GLY A 542 29.33 4.26 -16.54
N LYS A 543 28.46 3.24 -16.69
CA LYS A 543 27.93 2.82 -18.00
C LYS A 543 26.40 2.86 -18.05
N MET A 544 25.89 3.53 -19.08
CA MET A 544 24.52 3.39 -19.55
C MET A 544 24.28 1.98 -20.10
N ASN A 545 23.08 1.43 -19.90
CA ASN A 545 22.68 0.21 -20.60
C ASN A 545 22.31 0.46 -22.09
N ARG A 546 22.08 1.72 -22.48
CA ARG A 546 21.74 2.16 -23.86
C ARG A 546 20.52 1.47 -24.45
N ILE A 547 19.58 1.09 -23.60
CA ILE A 547 18.31 0.49 -24.01
C ILE A 547 17.22 1.55 -23.81
N PRO A 548 16.59 2.06 -24.89
CA PRO A 548 15.48 3.00 -24.78
C PRO A 548 14.18 2.24 -24.46
N TRP A 549 14.09 1.76 -23.21
CA TRP A 549 12.88 1.14 -22.70
C TRP A 549 11.73 2.15 -22.72
N SER A 550 10.60 1.74 -23.26
CA SER A 550 9.52 2.67 -23.64
C SER A 550 8.90 3.37 -22.44
N ARG A 551 8.51 2.62 -21.40
CA ARG A 551 7.89 3.20 -20.20
C ARG A 551 8.82 4.18 -19.50
N GLY A 552 10.10 3.84 -19.31
CA GLY A 552 11.07 4.76 -18.73
C GLY A 552 11.17 6.08 -19.51
N ASN A 553 11.18 6.02 -20.85
CA ASN A 553 11.16 7.22 -21.69
C ASN A 553 9.83 7.99 -21.57
N GLY A 554 8.71 7.28 -21.40
CA GLY A 554 7.41 7.87 -21.08
C GLY A 554 7.43 8.67 -19.78
N TRP A 555 8.02 8.11 -18.72
CA TRP A 555 8.15 8.80 -17.43
C TRP A 555 8.94 10.10 -17.55
N VAL A 556 10.01 10.11 -18.34
CA VAL A 556 10.82 11.31 -18.59
C VAL A 556 9.97 12.42 -19.21
N VAL A 557 9.27 12.15 -20.32
CA VAL A 557 8.51 13.21 -21.00
C VAL A 557 7.25 13.62 -20.25
N LEU A 558 6.64 12.70 -19.50
CA LEU A 558 5.54 13.04 -18.59
C LEU A 558 6.03 13.96 -17.47
N ALA A 559 7.16 13.65 -16.82
CA ALA A 559 7.75 14.48 -15.77
C ALA A 559 8.16 15.88 -16.28
N LEU A 560 8.74 15.96 -17.47
CA LEU A 560 9.04 17.24 -18.12
C LEU A 560 7.76 18.06 -18.38
N SER A 561 6.68 17.40 -18.84
CA SER A 561 5.39 18.07 -19.04
C SER A 561 4.79 18.60 -17.72
N GLU A 562 4.91 17.85 -16.62
CA GLU A 562 4.48 18.27 -15.28
C GLU A 562 5.27 19.50 -14.79
N LEU A 563 6.59 19.50 -14.98
CA LEU A 563 7.44 20.64 -14.64
C LEU A 563 7.06 21.89 -15.46
N LEU A 564 6.89 21.73 -16.77
CA LEU A 564 6.56 22.85 -17.68
C LEU A 564 5.17 23.44 -17.44
N LEU A 565 4.23 22.71 -16.83
CA LEU A 565 2.92 23.24 -16.44
C LEU A 565 3.02 24.33 -15.36
N ILE A 566 4.10 24.34 -14.56
CA ILE A 566 4.24 25.27 -13.43
C ILE A 566 5.49 26.15 -13.49
N LEU A 567 6.46 25.81 -14.34
CA LEU A 567 7.74 26.52 -14.44
C LEU A 567 7.54 27.91 -15.08
N PRO A 568 7.88 29.02 -14.40
CA PRO A 568 7.79 30.36 -14.97
C PRO A 568 8.68 30.51 -16.20
N LYS A 569 8.23 31.28 -17.21
CA LYS A 569 8.99 31.52 -18.45
C LYS A 569 10.29 32.28 -18.20
N GLU A 570 10.31 33.10 -17.15
CA GLU A 570 11.46 33.89 -16.74
C GLU A 570 12.46 33.08 -15.90
N HIS A 571 12.16 31.82 -15.57
CA HIS A 571 13.06 30.96 -14.83
C HIS A 571 14.31 30.64 -15.68
N PRO A 572 15.54 30.70 -15.13
CA PRO A 572 16.77 30.53 -15.91
C PRO A 572 16.87 29.16 -16.61
N ASP A 573 16.21 28.14 -16.08
CA ASP A 573 16.21 26.79 -16.65
C ASP A 573 15.04 26.52 -17.62
N TYR A 574 14.14 27.48 -17.85
CA TYR A 574 12.96 27.28 -18.70
C TYR A 574 13.32 26.79 -20.11
N ASP A 575 14.30 27.44 -20.74
CA ASP A 575 14.74 27.09 -22.10
C ASP A 575 15.42 25.72 -22.15
N ALA A 576 16.19 25.37 -21.12
CA ALA A 576 16.88 24.08 -21.06
C ALA A 576 15.89 22.91 -20.91
N VAL A 577 14.89 23.06 -20.02
CA VAL A 577 13.81 22.08 -19.82
C VAL A 577 12.94 21.98 -21.09
N THR A 578 12.58 23.11 -21.69
CA THR A 578 11.79 23.16 -22.93
C THR A 578 12.54 22.49 -24.08
N SER A 579 13.83 22.79 -24.27
CA SER A 579 14.65 22.14 -25.30
C SER A 579 14.72 20.64 -25.10
N PHE A 580 14.89 20.17 -23.86
CA PHE A 580 14.90 18.74 -23.57
C PHE A 580 13.57 18.07 -23.93
N PHE A 581 12.44 18.67 -23.55
CA PHE A 581 11.12 18.17 -23.91
C PHE A 581 10.93 18.08 -25.44
N LEU A 582 11.35 19.11 -26.18
CA LEU A 582 11.24 19.15 -27.65
C LEU A 582 12.15 18.12 -28.34
N GLU A 583 13.38 17.95 -27.86
CA GLU A 583 14.31 16.95 -28.40
C GLU A 583 13.78 15.53 -28.20
N MET A 584 13.27 15.21 -27.00
CA MET A 584 12.62 13.92 -26.72
C MET A 584 11.38 13.72 -27.59
N THR A 585 10.56 14.75 -27.75
CA THR A 585 9.38 14.71 -28.64
C THR A 585 9.79 14.35 -30.06
N GLU A 586 10.85 14.95 -30.59
CA GLU A 586 11.36 14.61 -31.92
C GLU A 586 11.86 13.17 -32.02
N GLY A 587 12.61 12.68 -31.03
CA GLY A 587 13.12 11.30 -31.00
C GLY A 587 12.00 10.27 -30.93
N ILE A 588 11.03 10.47 -30.04
CA ILE A 588 9.88 9.57 -29.88
C ILE A 588 9.03 9.51 -31.15
N LEU A 589 8.81 10.63 -31.85
CA LEU A 589 8.08 10.64 -33.12
C LEU A 589 8.75 9.81 -34.22
N GLN A 590 10.08 9.64 -34.19
CA GLN A 590 10.80 8.84 -35.19
C GLN A 590 10.60 7.32 -35.04
N VAL A 591 10.13 6.90 -33.87
CA VAL A 591 10.01 5.48 -33.48
C VAL A 591 8.56 5.06 -33.25
N GLN A 592 7.58 5.88 -33.68
CA GLN A 592 6.17 5.48 -33.71
C GLN A 592 5.96 4.44 -34.81
N ASP A 593 5.33 3.32 -34.48
CA ASP A 593 5.08 2.23 -35.42
C ASP A 593 3.94 2.57 -36.41
N GLU A 594 3.57 1.62 -37.27
CA GLU A 594 2.47 1.77 -38.24
C GLU A 594 1.07 1.75 -37.61
N THR A 595 0.88 1.03 -36.49
CA THR A 595 -0.39 0.99 -35.75
C THR A 595 -0.67 2.30 -35.01
N GLY A 596 0.36 3.13 -34.87
CA GLY A 596 0.35 4.40 -34.15
C GLY A 596 0.86 4.27 -32.72
N MET A 597 1.19 3.07 -32.27
CA MET A 597 1.71 2.82 -30.94
C MET A 597 3.24 2.89 -30.91
N TRP A 598 3.79 2.65 -29.72
CA TRP A 598 5.22 2.48 -29.52
C TRP A 598 5.49 1.12 -28.88
N HIS A 599 6.60 0.52 -29.27
CA HIS A 599 7.00 -0.78 -28.80
C HIS A 599 7.74 -0.73 -27.46
N GLN A 600 7.69 -1.82 -26.70
CA GLN A 600 8.36 -2.02 -25.40
C GLN A 600 9.82 -1.56 -25.39
N ILE A 601 10.56 -1.79 -26.47
CA ILE A 601 11.84 -1.13 -26.72
C ILE A 601 11.65 -0.22 -27.92
N LEU A 602 11.81 1.09 -27.73
CA LEU A 602 11.39 2.10 -28.71
C LEU A 602 12.02 1.90 -30.08
N ASP A 603 13.31 1.52 -30.12
CA ASP A 603 14.04 1.26 -31.36
C ASP A 603 14.04 -0.22 -31.77
N ASP A 604 13.04 -1.01 -31.36
CA ASP A 604 12.86 -2.42 -31.73
C ASP A 604 11.39 -2.76 -32.00
N SER A 605 10.98 -2.67 -33.27
CA SER A 605 9.62 -3.00 -33.70
C SER A 605 9.26 -4.49 -33.59
N THR A 606 10.22 -5.36 -33.27
CA THR A 606 9.94 -6.79 -33.01
C THR A 606 9.37 -7.03 -31.63
N THR A 607 9.43 -6.05 -30.73
CA THR A 607 8.83 -6.13 -29.40
C THR A 607 7.35 -5.76 -29.43
N TYR A 608 6.58 -6.11 -28.40
CA TYR A 608 5.14 -5.86 -28.40
C TYR A 608 4.84 -4.35 -28.23
N GLU A 609 3.67 -3.93 -28.71
CA GLU A 609 3.15 -2.56 -28.53
C GLU A 609 2.81 -2.32 -27.05
N GLU A 610 3.41 -1.28 -26.46
CA GLU A 610 3.35 -1.03 -25.02
C GLU A 610 2.40 0.14 -24.71
N ALA A 611 1.37 -0.16 -23.92
CA ALA A 611 0.25 0.73 -23.70
C ALA A 611 0.59 1.91 -22.78
N SER A 612 1.41 1.70 -21.74
CA SER A 612 1.69 2.75 -20.76
C SER A 612 2.54 3.88 -21.33
N SER A 613 3.60 3.58 -22.08
CA SER A 613 4.43 4.56 -22.77
C SER A 613 3.64 5.31 -23.84
N THR A 614 2.85 4.59 -24.65
CA THR A 614 1.99 5.21 -25.67
C THR A 614 1.06 6.24 -25.04
N SER A 615 0.45 5.90 -23.91
CA SER A 615 -0.42 6.80 -23.16
C SER A 615 0.34 8.04 -22.63
N MET A 616 1.55 7.85 -22.09
CA MET A 616 2.37 8.98 -21.62
C MET A 616 2.80 9.92 -22.75
N PHE A 617 3.10 9.39 -23.94
CA PHE A 617 3.43 10.20 -25.10
C PHE A 617 2.22 11.03 -25.57
N ILE A 618 1.03 10.43 -25.63
CA ILE A 618 -0.22 11.16 -25.91
C ILE A 618 -0.42 12.31 -24.91
N CYS A 619 -0.29 12.02 -23.62
CA CYS A 619 -0.44 13.01 -22.54
C CYS A 619 0.58 14.16 -22.68
N ALA A 620 1.87 13.82 -22.77
CA ALA A 620 2.95 14.79 -22.84
C ALA A 620 2.85 15.67 -24.08
N PHE A 621 2.61 15.07 -25.27
CA PHE A 621 2.49 15.83 -26.52
C PHE A 621 1.27 16.76 -26.52
N SER A 622 0.14 16.28 -25.98
CA SER A 622 -1.07 17.10 -25.83
C SER A 622 -0.79 18.34 -24.96
N ARG A 623 -0.14 18.15 -23.81
CA ARG A 623 0.28 19.25 -22.94
C ARG A 623 1.25 20.21 -23.62
N GLY A 624 2.27 19.69 -24.30
CA GLY A 624 3.25 20.51 -25.02
C GLY A 624 2.61 21.42 -26.07
N ILE A 625 1.59 20.93 -26.80
CA ILE A 625 0.84 21.76 -27.75
C ILE A 625 0.02 22.84 -27.03
N ARG A 626 -0.74 22.46 -25.98
CA ARG A 626 -1.57 23.41 -25.22
C ARG A 626 -0.75 24.48 -24.48
N LEU A 627 0.49 24.16 -24.11
CA LEU A 627 1.45 25.11 -23.53
C LEU A 627 2.05 26.08 -24.56
N GLY A 628 1.84 25.84 -25.87
CA GLY A 628 2.38 26.68 -26.94
C GLY A 628 3.89 26.59 -27.14
N ILE A 629 4.56 25.61 -26.54
CA ILE A 629 6.02 25.42 -26.66
C ILE A 629 6.42 24.62 -27.91
N VAL A 630 5.48 23.85 -28.48
CA VAL A 630 5.71 23.04 -29.68
C VAL A 630 5.50 23.90 -30.95
N LYS A 631 6.57 24.12 -31.71
CA LYS A 631 6.57 24.92 -32.95
C LYS A 631 5.72 24.29 -34.05
N LYS A 632 5.28 25.10 -35.03
CA LYS A 632 4.32 24.74 -36.09
C LYS A 632 4.55 23.37 -36.75
N ASP A 633 5.75 23.11 -37.28
CA ASP A 633 6.03 21.86 -37.99
C ASP A 633 6.01 20.63 -37.07
N LEU A 634 6.56 20.77 -35.85
CA LEU A 634 6.52 19.72 -34.84
C LEU A 634 5.09 19.50 -34.32
N ARG A 635 4.31 20.58 -34.17
CA ARG A 635 2.91 20.55 -33.71
C ARG A 635 2.04 19.72 -34.66
N ILE A 636 2.17 19.90 -35.97
CA ILE A 636 1.44 19.11 -36.97
C ILE A 636 1.76 17.61 -36.84
N ARG A 637 3.06 17.27 -36.70
CA ARG A 637 3.49 15.88 -36.50
C ARG A 637 2.97 15.29 -35.19
N CYS A 638 3.04 16.03 -34.09
CA CYS A 638 2.49 15.62 -32.81
C CYS A 638 0.98 15.38 -32.89
N MET A 639 0.21 16.27 -33.51
CA MET A 639 -1.24 16.10 -33.67
C MET A 639 -1.57 14.81 -34.45
N ALA A 640 -0.90 14.57 -35.58
CA ALA A 640 -1.08 13.34 -36.34
C ALA A 640 -0.68 12.10 -35.53
N SER A 641 0.42 12.18 -34.79
CA SER A 641 0.91 11.11 -33.91
C SER A 641 -0.10 10.78 -32.81
N ILE A 642 -0.63 11.79 -32.10
CA ILE A 642 -1.59 11.63 -31.01
C ILE A 642 -2.87 10.92 -31.51
N THR A 643 -3.42 11.38 -32.64
CA THR A 643 -4.63 10.78 -33.23
C THR A 643 -4.41 9.32 -33.61
N ARG A 644 -3.26 9.01 -34.23
CA ARG A 644 -2.88 7.64 -34.58
C ARG A 644 -2.68 6.77 -33.33
N ALA A 645 -1.98 7.29 -32.33
CA ALA A 645 -1.71 6.57 -31.09
C ALA A 645 -2.98 6.24 -30.32
N TRP A 646 -3.89 7.21 -30.16
CA TRP A 646 -5.16 6.97 -29.48
C TRP A 646 -6.05 5.99 -30.26
N THR A 647 -6.04 6.06 -31.59
CA THR A 647 -6.74 5.08 -32.44
C THR A 647 -6.13 3.68 -32.32
N GLY A 648 -4.80 3.59 -32.34
CA GLY A 648 -4.05 2.34 -32.11
C GLY A 648 -4.44 1.73 -30.76
N MET A 649 -4.40 2.52 -29.69
CA MET A 649 -4.80 2.08 -28.35
C MET A 649 -6.21 1.46 -28.33
N LYS A 650 -7.21 2.13 -28.93
CA LYS A 650 -8.59 1.63 -29.01
C LYS A 650 -8.74 0.37 -29.85
N LYS A 651 -7.86 0.15 -30.82
CA LYS A 651 -7.89 -1.01 -31.73
C LYS A 651 -7.17 -2.23 -31.15
N THR A 652 -6.06 -2.01 -30.44
CA THR A 652 -5.14 -3.11 -30.10
C THR A 652 -5.15 -3.45 -28.63
N VAL A 653 -5.19 -2.46 -27.72
CA VAL A 653 -4.97 -2.69 -26.27
C VAL A 653 -6.15 -2.38 -25.37
N ILE A 654 -7.18 -1.69 -25.85
CA ILE A 654 -8.42 -1.43 -25.09
C ILE A 654 -9.57 -2.22 -25.72
N ASN A 655 -10.18 -3.12 -24.95
CA ASN A 655 -11.35 -3.88 -25.42
C ASN A 655 -12.67 -3.16 -25.07
N ARG A 656 -13.78 -3.72 -25.56
CA ARG A 656 -15.16 -3.25 -25.34
C ARG A 656 -15.67 -3.31 -23.89
N LYS A 657 -14.91 -3.93 -22.98
CA LYS A 657 -15.21 -4.00 -21.54
C LYS A 657 -14.43 -2.98 -20.72
N GLY A 658 -13.48 -2.27 -21.34
CA GLY A 658 -12.58 -1.36 -20.63
C GLY A 658 -11.36 -2.05 -20.06
N ASP A 659 -11.08 -3.28 -20.48
CA ASP A 659 -9.82 -3.93 -20.10
C ASP A 659 -8.67 -3.37 -20.94
N LEU A 660 -7.55 -3.14 -20.26
CA LEU A 660 -6.30 -2.64 -20.82
C LEU A 660 -5.24 -3.76 -20.85
N TYR A 661 -4.71 -4.00 -22.03
CA TYR A 661 -3.66 -4.97 -22.32
C TYR A 661 -2.33 -4.26 -22.63
N GLY A 662 -1.24 -5.04 -22.74
CA GLY A 662 0.04 -4.51 -23.21
C GLY A 662 0.74 -3.52 -22.27
N VAL A 663 0.36 -3.48 -20.99
CA VAL A 663 1.07 -2.72 -19.95
C VAL A 663 2.23 -3.55 -19.44
N CYS A 664 3.48 -3.11 -19.66
CA CYS A 664 4.66 -3.86 -19.21
C CYS A 664 4.60 -4.13 -17.70
N ARG A 665 4.95 -5.33 -17.23
CA ARG A 665 5.07 -5.57 -15.77
C ARG A 665 6.23 -4.77 -15.17
N GLY A 666 6.29 -4.63 -13.85
CA GLY A 666 7.43 -3.99 -13.16
C GLY A 666 8.77 -4.57 -13.63
N SER A 667 9.74 -3.70 -13.92
CA SER A 667 11.08 -4.08 -14.39
C SER A 667 12.11 -3.86 -13.30
N ASP A 668 13.01 -4.82 -13.13
CA ASP A 668 14.28 -4.60 -12.43
C ASP A 668 15.32 -3.97 -13.40
N CYS A 669 16.50 -3.64 -12.88
CA CYS A 669 17.65 -3.18 -13.68
C CYS A 669 18.24 -4.33 -14.51
N SER A 670 18.45 -4.08 -15.80
CA SER A 670 19.17 -5.02 -16.68
C SER A 670 19.97 -4.31 -17.76
N TYR A 671 21.14 -4.87 -18.08
CA TYR A 671 22.00 -4.51 -19.20
C TYR A 671 21.71 -5.34 -20.46
N SER A 672 20.79 -6.31 -20.36
CA SER A 672 20.45 -7.22 -21.45
C SER A 672 19.23 -6.70 -22.20
N ARG A 673 19.39 -6.42 -23.50
CA ARG A 673 18.25 -6.11 -24.37
C ARG A 673 17.25 -7.27 -24.43
N SER A 674 17.74 -8.52 -24.40
CA SER A 674 16.89 -9.72 -24.37
C SER A 674 16.01 -9.80 -23.14
N TYR A 675 16.46 -9.29 -21.99
CA TYR A 675 15.62 -9.21 -20.80
C TYR A 675 14.37 -8.33 -21.06
N TYR A 676 14.52 -7.15 -21.66
CA TYR A 676 13.37 -6.28 -21.98
C TYR A 676 12.46 -6.88 -23.06
N ARG A 677 13.00 -7.66 -24.00
CA ARG A 677 12.21 -8.42 -24.98
C ARG A 677 11.36 -9.51 -24.33
N GLN A 678 11.86 -10.13 -23.26
CA GLN A 678 11.18 -11.19 -22.50
C GLN A 678 10.34 -10.63 -21.34
N LEU A 679 10.46 -9.34 -21.06
CA LEU A 679 9.69 -8.66 -20.03
C LEU A 679 8.24 -8.51 -20.53
N GLY A 680 7.39 -9.44 -20.12
CA GLY A 680 5.99 -9.47 -20.52
C GLY A 680 5.15 -8.34 -19.91
N TRP A 681 3.87 -8.34 -20.29
CA TRP A 681 2.87 -7.41 -19.80
C TRP A 681 1.98 -8.06 -18.73
N ARG A 682 1.25 -7.22 -17.99
CA ARG A 682 0.20 -7.63 -17.04
C ARG A 682 -1.14 -7.04 -17.48
N PHE A 683 -2.20 -7.82 -17.29
CA PHE A 683 -3.57 -7.44 -17.60
C PHE A 683 -4.07 -6.41 -16.59
N ASN A 684 -4.72 -5.33 -17.04
CA ASN A 684 -5.27 -4.26 -16.20
C ASN A 684 -4.29 -3.69 -15.15
N ASP A 685 -3.02 -3.67 -15.52
CA ASP A 685 -1.96 -3.32 -14.60
C ASP A 685 -2.03 -1.81 -14.21
N PRO A 686 -1.91 -1.48 -12.89
CA PRO A 686 -2.07 -0.12 -12.39
C PRO A 686 -0.97 0.85 -12.86
N HIS A 687 0.13 0.37 -13.44
CA HIS A 687 1.13 1.25 -14.07
C HIS A 687 0.59 1.93 -15.34
N GLY A 688 -0.45 1.35 -15.98
CA GLY A 688 -0.98 1.83 -17.26
C GLY A 688 -2.38 2.44 -17.19
N ILE A 689 -3.28 1.89 -16.37
CA ILE A 689 -4.72 2.21 -16.47
C ILE A 689 -5.04 3.69 -16.27
N GLY A 690 -4.53 4.33 -15.20
CA GLY A 690 -4.81 5.76 -15.01
C GLY A 690 -3.98 6.67 -15.90
N ILE A 691 -2.83 6.23 -16.45
CA ILE A 691 -2.17 6.98 -17.52
C ILE A 691 -3.01 6.93 -18.79
N ALA A 692 -3.61 5.80 -19.15
CA ALA A 692 -4.49 5.71 -20.32
C ALA A 692 -5.71 6.63 -20.17
N VAL A 693 -6.30 6.67 -18.97
CA VAL A 693 -7.38 7.63 -18.63
C VAL A 693 -6.88 9.07 -18.74
N LEU A 694 -5.73 9.40 -18.14
CA LEU A 694 -5.14 10.74 -18.20
C LEU A 694 -4.84 11.17 -19.65
N ALA A 695 -4.27 10.27 -20.44
CA ALA A 695 -3.93 10.49 -21.84
C ALA A 695 -5.17 10.81 -22.68
N GLY A 696 -6.25 10.05 -22.50
CA GLY A 696 -7.51 10.32 -23.17
C GLY A 696 -8.11 11.67 -22.79
N VAL A 697 -8.09 12.04 -21.49
CA VAL A 697 -8.56 13.36 -21.02
C VAL A 697 -7.71 14.48 -21.62
N GLU A 698 -6.39 14.34 -21.61
CA GLU A 698 -5.46 15.33 -22.17
C GLU A 698 -5.63 15.50 -23.69
N LYS A 699 -5.93 14.41 -24.40
CA LYS A 699 -6.30 14.43 -25.82
C LYS A 699 -7.61 15.19 -26.04
N LEU A 700 -8.64 14.95 -25.23
CA LEU A 700 -9.91 15.69 -25.34
C LEU A 700 -9.72 17.20 -25.05
N MET A 701 -8.94 17.55 -24.04
CA MET A 701 -8.57 18.94 -23.75
C MET A 701 -7.79 19.57 -24.92
N LEU A 702 -6.97 18.79 -25.63
CA LEU A 702 -6.30 19.25 -26.83
C LEU A 702 -7.30 19.52 -27.95
N ASP A 703 -8.25 18.61 -28.20
CA ASP A 703 -9.27 18.81 -29.24
C ASP A 703 -10.07 20.09 -28.99
N GLU A 704 -10.49 20.33 -27.76
CA GLU A 704 -11.18 21.56 -27.34
C GLU A 704 -10.32 22.80 -27.55
N PHE A 705 -9.03 22.72 -27.16
CA PHE A 705 -8.07 23.80 -27.37
C PHE A 705 -7.91 24.13 -28.86
N LEU A 706 -7.88 23.13 -29.75
CA LEU A 706 -7.73 23.34 -31.19
C LEU A 706 -9.00 23.90 -31.86
N GLN A 707 -10.17 23.69 -31.27
CA GLN A 707 -11.44 24.26 -31.75
C GLN A 707 -11.59 25.74 -31.38
N ASN A 708 -10.83 26.24 -30.40
CA ASN A 708 -10.90 27.64 -29.98
C ASN A 708 -10.10 28.55 -30.94
N PRO A 709 -10.72 29.52 -31.62
CA PRO A 709 -10.05 30.40 -32.59
C PRO A 709 -8.91 31.24 -31.98
N ALA A 710 -8.91 31.46 -30.67
CA ALA A 710 -7.87 32.23 -29.96
C ALA A 710 -6.59 31.42 -29.63
N SER A 711 -6.58 30.12 -29.94
CA SER A 711 -5.54 29.17 -29.53
C SER A 711 -4.58 28.78 -30.66
N CYS A 712 -4.71 29.37 -31.85
CA CYS A 712 -3.87 29.09 -33.03
C CYS A 712 -2.87 30.20 -33.34
#